data_AF-A0A3E1KBB8-F1
#
_entry.id   AF-A0A3E1KBB8-F1
#
_cell.length_a   1.000
_cell.length_b   1.000
_cell.length_c   1.000
_cell.angle_alpha   90.00
_cell.angle_beta   90.00
_cell.angle_gamma   90.00
#
_symmetry.space_group_name_H-M   'P 1'
#
loop_
_entity.id
_entity.type
_entity.pdbx_description
1 polymer ?
#
loop_
_entity_poly.entity_id
_entity_poly.type
_entity_poly.pdbx_seq_one_letter_code
_entity_poly.pdbx_strand_id
1 'polypeptide(L)'
;MRLTLIIILFLQSVPGASAALALPLIDSGAVLTTTGSESPGRSTAPAPVIDVHLHVGAGREGSPYYEVGPDETPDEAFQRAFLSDLDANGVVAGIVGGPAAYVERFRQLAPDRLVAAIAFPCTDGLDPNRQRCFGHGGDWPDLEWLRAEAEAGRIGALGELYNVYVGVPVDGPEMAPYLALAAELDLLVLAHADSGPPPEGRVPGCCPRFDGALGHPSHWEPVLERHRNLRLVLYHAFRPDWIETAIDLLDRYPNVMVETSPMTRVPTPLVHAALRTFVEAGHADRIVFGSDYPGAIGPSLEVIDGADFLSEAQKRAIRHDNAARLLGLTGTNPAEAGDARAWTIDVAPPMGDAAADRASVQAAFDAVRPGGTVRFAPGRYLLGSGARLTASDVVVLGHPEGTTLRGCAPEAFDVADDERERLVFGCTGLYLQGERQTVRGLTFEYTWHGIVIGPFPTTAEEAAIFWERAGSEPPAHPAGGHRIEDNTFRAAPNGLRVLGAGEELSIVRNNNFIDVYHAIGIYGAPLHFVDNRVLVEDPERVPLTRAPGSAVLVAPGDRACAGHVVAGNRIEGYPDPIYVYAEVGETCRGVEVRDNLIRAARVRIPGPGAFGEFSSEHDATLVGTPITVLGATPREGDEEPAGRLEAIVVEGNRIEGAEGLGMRIQGVTNSRIEGNIIQGVRARQPFPGNTWDGAEQTWEAANGSGIWLSSSSDDNVISDNAFEDIAAFSVFVEGDNNHVALIEAADTVRDVGHGNRIHTGRSPEKQPEKNQDAHETLR
;
A
#
# COMPACT_ATOMS: atom_id res chain seq x y z
N MET A 1 29.76 -18.96 -6.89
CA MET A 1 30.16 -17.63 -6.33
C MET A 1 28.98 -16.74 -5.93
N ARG A 2 27.74 -16.96 -6.44
CA ARG A 2 26.53 -16.24 -5.99
C ARG A 2 26.13 -16.51 -4.52
N LEU A 3 26.50 -17.68 -4.00
CA LEU A 3 26.14 -18.15 -2.67
C LEU A 3 26.88 -17.40 -1.54
N THR A 4 28.08 -16.88 -1.80
CA THR A 4 28.95 -16.35 -0.76
C THR A 4 28.47 -15.01 -0.22
N LEU A 5 27.74 -14.19 -0.99
CA LEU A 5 27.39 -12.83 -0.58
C LEU A 5 26.01 -12.70 0.07
N ILE A 6 25.03 -13.52 -0.33
CA ILE A 6 23.81 -13.72 0.48
C ILE A 6 24.19 -14.31 1.82
N ILE A 7 25.12 -15.27 1.82
CA ILE A 7 25.73 -15.79 3.04
C ILE A 7 26.59 -14.72 3.74
N ILE A 8 27.25 -13.75 3.11
CA ILE A 8 27.98 -12.66 3.81
C ILE A 8 27.03 -11.57 4.32
N LEU A 9 25.89 -11.29 3.68
CA LEU A 9 24.81 -10.48 4.24
C LEU A 9 24.04 -11.24 5.34
N PHE A 10 24.16 -12.57 5.39
CA PHE A 10 23.74 -13.45 6.50
C PHE A 10 24.86 -13.73 7.55
N LEU A 11 26.15 -13.63 7.20
CA LEU A 11 27.34 -14.02 7.99
C LEU A 11 28.18 -12.81 8.40
N GLN A 12 27.87 -11.60 7.96
CA GLN A 12 28.32 -10.41 8.67
C GLN A 12 27.74 -10.40 10.10
N SER A 13 26.74 -11.25 10.38
CA SER A 13 26.25 -11.62 11.72
C SER A 13 26.99 -12.76 12.43
N VAL A 14 28.03 -13.40 11.87
CA VAL A 14 28.80 -14.49 12.55
C VAL A 14 30.28 -14.50 12.08
N PRO A 15 31.26 -14.09 12.92
CA PRO A 15 32.68 -14.29 12.64
C PRO A 15 33.08 -15.77 12.86
N GLY A 16 33.68 -16.43 11.86
CA GLY A 16 34.49 -17.65 12.08
C GLY A 16 34.22 -18.90 11.22
N ALA A 17 33.28 -18.91 10.28
CA ALA A 17 33.06 -20.10 9.44
C ALA A 17 34.03 -20.19 8.25
N SER A 18 35.29 -20.57 8.51
CA SER A 18 36.16 -21.17 7.48
C SER A 18 36.09 -22.69 7.62
N ALA A 19 35.36 -23.36 6.72
CA ALA A 19 35.43 -24.82 6.61
C ALA A 19 35.44 -25.23 5.14
N ALA A 20 36.51 -25.96 4.80
CA ALA A 20 36.83 -26.49 3.49
C ALA A 20 35.75 -27.45 2.96
N LEU A 21 35.44 -27.34 1.67
CA LEU A 21 34.70 -28.36 0.93
C LEU A 21 35.50 -28.73 -0.33
N ALA A 22 36.15 -29.89 -0.25
CA ALA A 22 36.74 -30.57 -1.38
C ALA A 22 35.64 -31.17 -2.26
N LEU A 23 35.63 -30.81 -3.54
CA LEU A 23 34.74 -31.36 -4.56
C LEU A 23 35.31 -32.68 -5.12
N PRO A 24 34.53 -33.77 -5.23
CA PRO A 24 34.75 -34.77 -6.25
C PRO A 24 33.90 -34.44 -7.49
N LEU A 25 34.54 -34.46 -8.66
CA LEU A 25 33.90 -34.48 -9.97
C LEU A 25 33.00 -35.73 -10.10
N ILE A 26 31.73 -35.55 -10.45
CA ILE A 26 30.90 -36.62 -11.02
C ILE A 26 30.22 -36.12 -12.29
N ASP A 27 30.22 -37.05 -13.23
CA ASP A 27 30.03 -37.01 -14.66
C ASP A 27 28.63 -36.58 -15.11
N SER A 28 28.58 -35.97 -16.29
CA SER A 28 27.36 -35.47 -16.93
C SER A 28 26.57 -36.61 -17.57
N GLY A 29 25.28 -36.73 -17.24
CA GLY A 29 24.41 -37.77 -17.78
C GLY A 29 22.98 -37.29 -18.08
N ALA A 30 22.71 -37.12 -19.37
CA ALA A 30 21.41 -37.15 -20.06
C ALA A 30 20.40 -36.00 -19.81
N VAL A 31 20.44 -35.06 -20.76
CA VAL A 31 19.33 -34.16 -21.13
C VAL A 31 18.22 -34.97 -21.81
N LEU A 32 17.00 -34.91 -21.29
CA LEU A 32 15.77 -35.31 -21.98
C LEU A 32 14.93 -34.05 -22.21
N THR A 33 15.01 -33.55 -23.45
CA THR A 33 14.16 -32.47 -23.95
C THR A 33 12.74 -33.01 -24.16
N THR A 34 11.77 -32.44 -23.47
CA THR A 34 10.37 -32.50 -23.92
C THR A 34 9.92 -31.09 -24.26
N THR A 35 9.76 -30.84 -25.56
CA THR A 35 9.21 -29.60 -26.11
C THR A 35 7.69 -29.69 -26.07
N GLY A 36 7.05 -28.85 -25.24
CA GLY A 36 5.61 -28.63 -25.25
C GLY A 36 5.35 -27.13 -25.11
N SER A 37 5.24 -26.44 -26.24
CA SER A 37 4.76 -25.06 -26.30
C SER A 37 3.23 -25.07 -26.34
N GLU A 38 2.57 -24.69 -25.26
CA GLU A 38 1.16 -24.28 -25.30
C GLU A 38 1.10 -22.76 -25.11
N SER A 39 0.54 -22.10 -26.13
CA SER A 39 0.16 -20.69 -26.09
C SER A 39 -1.19 -20.59 -25.38
N PRO A 40 -1.40 -19.68 -24.41
CA PRO A 40 -2.67 -19.58 -23.70
C PRO A 40 -3.74 -19.00 -24.63
N GLY A 41 -4.75 -19.81 -24.93
CA GLY A 41 -5.96 -19.40 -25.63
C GLY A 41 -6.76 -18.40 -24.79
N ARG A 42 -7.08 -17.25 -25.38
CA ARG A 42 -7.93 -16.19 -24.80
C ARG A 42 -9.36 -16.74 -24.61
N SER A 43 -9.86 -16.75 -23.38
CA SER A 43 -11.25 -17.07 -23.05
C SER A 43 -12.22 -16.12 -23.79
N THR A 44 -13.31 -16.66 -24.34
CA THR A 44 -14.35 -15.92 -25.09
C THR A 44 -15.56 -15.52 -24.22
N ALA A 45 -15.53 -15.75 -22.91
CA ALA A 45 -16.58 -15.29 -22.00
C ALA A 45 -16.36 -13.81 -21.60
N PRO A 46 -17.41 -12.97 -21.54
CA PRO A 46 -17.27 -11.61 -21.02
C PRO A 46 -16.72 -11.66 -19.59
N ALA A 47 -15.84 -10.71 -19.26
CA ALA A 47 -15.29 -10.59 -17.92
C ALA A 47 -16.43 -10.37 -16.90
N PRO A 48 -16.37 -10.97 -15.70
CA PRO A 48 -17.44 -10.84 -14.71
C PRO A 48 -17.59 -9.39 -14.27
N VAL A 49 -18.83 -8.94 -14.07
CA VAL A 49 -19.18 -7.58 -13.63
C VAL A 49 -20.07 -7.65 -12.39
N ILE A 50 -19.87 -6.74 -11.45
CA ILE A 50 -20.80 -6.51 -10.35
C ILE A 50 -21.31 -5.08 -10.44
N ASP A 51 -22.62 -4.94 -10.62
CA ASP A 51 -23.26 -3.63 -10.72
C ASP A 51 -23.89 -3.25 -9.38
N VAL A 52 -23.24 -2.35 -8.65
CA VAL A 52 -23.72 -1.96 -7.33
C VAL A 52 -24.85 -0.93 -7.37
N HIS A 53 -25.33 -0.48 -8.54
CA HIS A 53 -26.35 0.55 -8.62
C HIS A 53 -27.33 0.33 -9.80
N LEU A 54 -28.48 -0.31 -9.50
CA LEU A 54 -29.57 -0.54 -10.46
C LEU A 54 -30.92 -0.07 -9.91
N HIS A 55 -31.48 0.98 -10.51
CA HIS A 55 -32.84 1.40 -10.19
C HIS A 55 -33.90 0.43 -10.70
N VAL A 56 -34.84 0.07 -9.81
CA VAL A 56 -36.02 -0.76 -10.12
C VAL A 56 -37.32 -0.07 -9.73
N GLY A 57 -38.41 -0.44 -10.39
CA GLY A 57 -39.72 0.21 -10.20
C GLY A 57 -40.77 -0.32 -11.16
N ALA A 58 -41.90 0.40 -11.25
CA ALA A 58 -42.94 0.14 -12.23
C ALA A 58 -42.41 0.23 -13.68
N GLY A 59 -42.78 -0.74 -14.50
CA GLY A 59 -42.55 -0.70 -15.93
C GLY A 59 -43.44 0.35 -16.61
N ARG A 60 -42.98 0.90 -17.73
CA ARG A 60 -43.70 1.94 -18.49
C ARG A 60 -43.64 1.70 -19.99
N GLU A 61 -44.74 2.01 -20.68
CA GLU A 61 -44.74 2.10 -22.14
C GLU A 61 -43.86 3.27 -22.60
N GLY A 62 -43.20 3.10 -23.76
CA GLY A 62 -42.31 4.12 -24.32
C GLY A 62 -41.01 4.32 -23.54
N SER A 63 -40.59 3.32 -22.74
CA SER A 63 -39.27 3.31 -22.13
C SER A 63 -38.18 3.40 -23.20
N PRO A 64 -37.12 4.22 -23.03
CA PRO A 64 -35.99 4.23 -23.96
C PRO A 64 -35.13 2.96 -23.86
N TYR A 65 -35.35 2.12 -22.86
CA TYR A 65 -34.52 0.95 -22.56
C TYR A 65 -35.15 -0.38 -23.00
N TYR A 66 -36.47 -0.42 -23.23
CA TYR A 66 -37.16 -1.66 -23.59
C TYR A 66 -38.49 -1.39 -24.29
N GLU A 67 -38.88 -2.32 -25.17
CA GLU A 67 -40.18 -2.33 -25.82
C GLU A 67 -41.14 -3.30 -25.11
N VAL A 68 -42.41 -2.90 -25.04
CA VAL A 68 -43.49 -3.71 -24.47
C VAL A 68 -44.14 -4.52 -25.60
N GLY A 69 -44.08 -5.85 -25.48
CA GLY A 69 -44.69 -6.75 -26.45
C GLY A 69 -46.22 -6.69 -26.47
N PRO A 70 -46.88 -7.18 -27.54
CA PRO A 70 -48.34 -7.11 -27.69
C PRO A 70 -49.14 -7.90 -26.63
N ASP A 71 -48.52 -8.91 -26.01
CA ASP A 71 -49.14 -9.77 -24.98
C ASP A 71 -48.41 -9.66 -23.62
N GLU A 72 -47.66 -8.58 -23.39
CA GLU A 72 -46.81 -8.37 -22.23
C GLU A 72 -47.21 -7.09 -21.50
N THR A 73 -47.25 -7.12 -20.17
CA THR A 73 -47.42 -5.91 -19.36
C THR A 73 -46.11 -5.10 -19.33
N PRO A 74 -46.16 -3.77 -19.10
CA PRO A 74 -44.94 -2.97 -18.96
C PRO A 74 -44.00 -3.48 -17.86
N ASP A 75 -44.54 -4.00 -16.75
CA ASP A 75 -43.75 -4.60 -15.66
C ASP A 75 -43.03 -5.87 -16.12
N GLU A 76 -43.68 -6.73 -16.91
CA GLU A 76 -43.06 -7.94 -17.46
C GLU A 76 -41.96 -7.60 -18.47
N ALA A 77 -42.23 -6.61 -19.35
CA ALA A 77 -41.25 -6.12 -20.32
C ALA A 77 -40.00 -5.58 -19.64
N PHE A 78 -40.18 -4.85 -18.54
CA PHE A 78 -39.06 -4.32 -17.78
C PHE A 78 -38.24 -5.44 -17.12
N GLN A 79 -38.89 -6.40 -16.47
CA GLN A 79 -38.21 -7.54 -15.83
C GLN A 79 -37.43 -8.40 -16.83
N ARG A 80 -38.02 -8.64 -18.01
CA ARG A 80 -37.36 -9.34 -19.13
C ARG A 80 -36.13 -8.59 -19.61
N ALA A 81 -36.27 -7.29 -19.88
CA ALA A 81 -35.16 -6.46 -20.35
C ALA A 81 -34.05 -6.34 -19.31
N PHE A 82 -34.41 -6.20 -18.03
CA PHE A 82 -33.48 -6.18 -16.91
C PHE A 82 -32.62 -7.44 -16.87
N LEU A 83 -33.21 -8.63 -16.85
CA LEU A 83 -32.46 -9.89 -16.84
C LEU A 83 -31.59 -10.04 -18.09
N SER A 84 -32.13 -9.69 -19.26
CA SER A 84 -31.39 -9.73 -20.52
C SER A 84 -30.16 -8.83 -20.51
N ASP A 85 -30.25 -7.64 -19.92
CA ASP A 85 -29.13 -6.69 -19.85
C ASP A 85 -28.05 -7.15 -18.87
N LEU A 86 -28.45 -7.74 -17.73
CA LEU A 86 -27.50 -8.37 -16.80
C LEU A 86 -26.72 -9.50 -17.49
N ASP A 87 -27.42 -10.38 -18.21
CA ASP A 87 -26.83 -11.55 -18.87
C ASP A 87 -25.92 -11.13 -20.03
N ALA A 88 -26.35 -10.15 -20.84
CA ALA A 88 -25.59 -9.65 -21.99
C ALA A 88 -24.25 -9.01 -21.58
N ASN A 89 -24.19 -8.42 -20.39
CA ASN A 89 -23.02 -7.69 -19.89
C ASN A 89 -22.21 -8.47 -18.83
N GLY A 90 -22.49 -9.76 -18.65
CA GLY A 90 -21.72 -10.61 -17.73
C GLY A 90 -21.87 -10.20 -16.25
N VAL A 91 -23.03 -9.64 -15.87
CA VAL A 91 -23.28 -9.24 -14.48
C VAL A 91 -23.52 -10.49 -13.63
N VAL A 92 -22.61 -10.74 -12.70
CA VAL A 92 -22.60 -11.91 -11.80
C VAL A 92 -23.18 -11.61 -10.41
N ALA A 93 -23.26 -10.34 -10.03
CA ALA A 93 -24.00 -9.86 -8.86
C ALA A 93 -24.45 -8.40 -9.07
N GLY A 94 -25.49 -7.96 -8.38
CA GLY A 94 -25.85 -6.55 -8.40
C GLY A 94 -26.79 -6.11 -7.29
N ILE A 95 -26.88 -4.81 -7.05
CA ILE A 95 -27.74 -4.21 -6.04
C ILE A 95 -28.91 -3.52 -6.73
N VAL A 96 -30.14 -3.92 -6.38
CA VAL A 96 -31.37 -3.30 -6.89
C VAL A 96 -31.97 -2.36 -5.86
N GLY A 97 -32.13 -1.09 -6.23
CA GLY A 97 -32.61 -0.01 -5.37
C GLY A 97 -33.93 0.61 -5.86
N GLY A 98 -34.86 0.88 -4.95
CA GLY A 98 -36.14 1.51 -5.28
C GLY A 98 -37.24 1.26 -4.24
N PRO A 99 -38.52 1.42 -4.62
CA PRO A 99 -39.64 1.14 -3.74
C PRO A 99 -39.68 -0.33 -3.32
N ALA A 100 -40.04 -0.60 -2.06
CA ALA A 100 -39.84 -1.91 -1.42
C ALA A 100 -40.51 -3.08 -2.16
N ALA A 101 -41.71 -2.85 -2.70
CA ALA A 101 -42.44 -3.88 -3.45
C ALA A 101 -41.75 -4.28 -4.77
N TYR A 102 -41.09 -3.33 -5.44
CA TYR A 102 -40.37 -3.60 -6.68
C TYR A 102 -39.01 -4.19 -6.41
N VAL A 103 -38.29 -3.70 -5.40
CA VAL A 103 -37.02 -4.28 -4.96
C VAL A 103 -37.17 -5.76 -4.66
N GLU A 104 -38.19 -6.14 -3.87
CA GLU A 104 -38.44 -7.56 -3.58
C GLU A 104 -38.81 -8.36 -4.84
N ARG A 105 -39.63 -7.79 -5.73
CA ARG A 105 -39.99 -8.45 -6.98
C ARG A 105 -38.78 -8.72 -7.87
N PHE A 106 -37.90 -7.73 -8.04
CA PHE A 106 -36.70 -7.88 -8.86
C PHE A 106 -35.69 -8.81 -8.20
N ARG A 107 -35.49 -8.73 -6.88
CA ARG A 107 -34.66 -9.68 -6.13
C ARG A 107 -35.11 -11.12 -6.36
N GLN A 108 -36.42 -11.38 -6.37
CA GLN A 108 -36.99 -12.72 -6.61
C GLN A 108 -36.73 -13.27 -8.03
N LEU A 109 -36.42 -12.42 -9.01
CA LEU A 109 -36.09 -12.89 -10.37
C LEU A 109 -34.73 -13.58 -10.45
N ALA A 110 -33.77 -13.14 -9.62
CA ALA A 110 -32.44 -13.71 -9.56
C ALA A 110 -31.90 -13.63 -8.11
N PRO A 111 -32.48 -14.41 -7.19
CA PRO A 111 -32.21 -14.29 -5.75
C PRO A 111 -30.76 -14.62 -5.36
N ASP A 112 -30.06 -15.41 -6.18
CA ASP A 112 -28.65 -15.77 -5.97
C ASP A 112 -27.67 -14.70 -6.51
N ARG A 113 -28.19 -13.69 -7.22
CA ARG A 113 -27.41 -12.65 -7.90
C ARG A 113 -27.70 -11.24 -7.36
N LEU A 114 -28.89 -11.01 -6.81
CA LEU A 114 -29.38 -9.66 -6.52
C LEU A 114 -29.50 -9.40 -5.03
N VAL A 115 -28.88 -8.31 -4.59
CA VAL A 115 -29.02 -7.75 -3.25
C VAL A 115 -30.07 -6.65 -3.29
N ALA A 116 -31.04 -6.72 -2.38
CA ALA A 116 -32.07 -5.70 -2.25
C ALA A 116 -31.58 -4.50 -1.42
N ALA A 117 -31.79 -3.30 -1.97
CA ALA A 117 -31.59 -2.04 -1.29
C ALA A 117 -32.91 -1.26 -1.22
N ILE A 118 -33.31 -0.86 -0.02
CA ILE A 118 -34.55 -0.09 0.17
C ILE A 118 -34.24 1.40 0.13
N ALA A 119 -34.91 2.10 -0.78
CA ALA A 119 -34.75 3.54 -0.94
C ALA A 119 -35.74 4.33 -0.07
N PHE A 120 -35.25 5.34 0.63
CA PHE A 120 -35.98 6.24 1.54
C PHE A 120 -35.07 7.41 1.92
N PRO A 121 -35.54 8.46 2.60
CA PRO A 121 -36.92 8.83 2.89
C PRO A 121 -37.75 9.26 1.68
N CYS A 122 -39.07 9.21 1.81
CA CYS A 122 -40.03 9.57 0.76
C CYS A 122 -40.84 10.82 1.12
N THR A 123 -41.61 11.36 0.17
CA THR A 123 -42.54 12.48 0.43
C THR A 123 -43.96 12.04 0.14
N ASP A 124 -44.84 12.15 1.14
CA ASP A 124 -46.24 11.69 1.08
C ASP A 124 -46.35 10.21 0.67
N GLY A 125 -45.40 9.39 1.12
CA GLY A 125 -45.29 7.96 0.82
C GLY A 125 -44.83 7.64 -0.60
N LEU A 126 -44.37 8.64 -1.35
CA LEU A 126 -43.95 8.51 -2.76
C LEU A 126 -42.46 8.78 -2.95
N ASP A 127 -41.83 7.99 -3.82
CA ASP A 127 -40.44 8.13 -4.25
C ASP A 127 -40.29 9.27 -5.29
N PRO A 128 -39.07 9.59 -5.74
CA PRO A 128 -38.85 10.61 -6.76
C PRO A 128 -39.57 10.36 -8.10
N ASN A 129 -39.91 9.10 -8.38
CA ASN A 129 -40.66 8.66 -9.56
C ASN A 129 -42.18 8.59 -9.32
N ARG A 130 -42.66 9.10 -8.18
CA ARG A 130 -44.06 9.09 -7.72
C ARG A 130 -44.65 7.69 -7.52
N GLN A 131 -43.82 6.71 -7.22
CA GLN A 131 -44.19 5.35 -6.88
C GLN A 131 -44.26 5.21 -5.36
N ARG A 132 -45.16 4.35 -4.87
CA ARG A 132 -45.34 4.14 -3.43
C ARG A 132 -44.11 3.44 -2.85
N CYS A 133 -43.40 4.10 -1.94
CA CYS A 133 -42.19 3.55 -1.32
C CYS A 133 -42.46 2.30 -0.50
N PHE A 134 -43.54 2.32 0.29
CA PHE A 134 -43.89 1.24 1.21
C PHE A 134 -45.38 0.92 1.20
N GLY A 135 -45.73 -0.33 1.48
CA GLY A 135 -47.13 -0.79 1.49
C GLY A 135 -48.05 0.04 2.39
N HIS A 136 -47.56 0.44 3.58
CA HIS A 136 -48.30 1.30 4.52
C HIS A 136 -48.43 2.75 4.06
N GLY A 137 -47.69 3.18 3.03
CA GLY A 137 -47.74 4.54 2.49
C GLY A 137 -47.07 5.61 3.35
N GLY A 138 -46.19 5.22 4.28
CA GLY A 138 -45.39 6.15 5.06
C GLY A 138 -44.15 6.65 4.29
N ASP A 139 -43.53 7.71 4.79
CA ASP A 139 -42.30 8.29 4.23
C ASP A 139 -41.05 7.49 4.60
N TRP A 140 -41.15 6.66 5.64
CA TRP A 140 -40.05 5.95 6.26
C TRP A 140 -40.40 4.46 6.43
N PRO A 141 -39.41 3.56 6.35
CA PRO A 141 -39.62 2.17 6.72
C PRO A 141 -39.84 2.06 8.23
N ASP A 142 -40.72 1.16 8.65
CA ASP A 142 -40.80 0.78 10.06
C ASP A 142 -39.48 0.12 10.49
N LEU A 143 -38.92 0.55 11.62
CA LEU A 143 -37.57 0.16 12.04
C LEU A 143 -37.51 -1.31 12.48
N GLU A 144 -38.58 -1.82 13.12
CA GLU A 144 -38.66 -3.23 13.51
C GLU A 144 -38.81 -4.12 12.27
N TRP A 145 -39.64 -3.72 11.32
CA TRP A 145 -39.74 -4.39 10.02
C TRP A 145 -38.40 -4.41 9.30
N LEU A 146 -37.72 -3.27 9.17
CA LEU A 146 -36.44 -3.16 8.47
C LEU A 146 -35.39 -4.09 9.09
N ARG A 147 -35.31 -4.12 10.43
CA ARG A 147 -34.44 -5.06 11.15
C ARG A 147 -34.80 -6.52 10.82
N ALA A 148 -36.07 -6.89 10.89
CA ALA A 148 -36.51 -8.26 10.63
C ALA A 148 -36.23 -8.71 9.19
N GLU A 149 -36.35 -7.81 8.21
CA GLU A 149 -36.03 -8.09 6.81
C GLU A 149 -34.52 -8.21 6.57
N ALA A 150 -33.72 -7.36 7.23
CA ALA A 150 -32.27 -7.40 7.18
C ALA A 150 -31.70 -8.68 7.82
N GLU A 151 -32.16 -9.02 9.02
CA GLU A 151 -31.75 -10.26 9.73
C GLU A 151 -32.17 -11.52 8.96
N ALA A 152 -33.24 -11.44 8.17
CA ALA A 152 -33.67 -12.53 7.30
C ALA A 152 -32.96 -12.55 5.93
N GLY A 153 -32.00 -11.66 5.69
CA GLY A 153 -31.26 -11.55 4.43
C GLY A 153 -32.08 -11.09 3.23
N ARG A 154 -33.29 -10.57 3.44
CA ARG A 154 -34.14 -10.03 2.36
C ARG A 154 -33.77 -8.61 1.98
N ILE A 155 -33.10 -7.87 2.86
CA ILE A 155 -32.51 -6.55 2.61
C ILE A 155 -31.04 -6.62 2.98
N GLY A 156 -30.15 -6.25 2.04
CA GLY A 156 -28.70 -6.20 2.28
C GLY A 156 -28.13 -4.78 2.32
N ALA A 157 -28.92 -3.78 1.95
CA ALA A 157 -28.48 -2.40 1.89
C ALA A 157 -29.61 -1.39 2.13
N LEU A 158 -29.25 -0.19 2.55
CA LEU A 158 -30.11 0.97 2.66
C LEU A 158 -29.74 1.94 1.54
N GLY A 159 -30.66 2.11 0.60
CA GLY A 159 -30.58 3.13 -0.43
C GLY A 159 -31.02 2.66 -1.84
N GLU A 160 -30.80 3.45 -2.88
CA GLU A 160 -30.27 4.82 -2.82
C GLU A 160 -31.07 5.71 -1.84
N LEU A 161 -30.36 6.42 -0.97
CA LEU A 161 -30.98 7.32 -0.01
C LEU A 161 -31.46 8.61 -0.68
N TYR A 162 -32.73 8.95 -0.49
CA TYR A 162 -33.42 10.06 -1.17
C TYR A 162 -33.40 11.39 -0.40
N ASN A 163 -32.44 11.57 0.51
CA ASN A 163 -32.29 12.76 1.35
C ASN A 163 -32.35 14.08 0.56
N VAL A 164 -31.69 14.14 -0.60
CA VAL A 164 -31.71 15.31 -1.50
C VAL A 164 -33.10 15.62 -2.05
N TYR A 165 -33.94 14.60 -2.28
CA TYR A 165 -35.26 14.76 -2.87
C TYR A 165 -36.29 15.25 -1.85
N VAL A 166 -36.09 14.94 -0.58
CA VAL A 166 -37.02 15.29 0.49
C VAL A 166 -36.53 16.41 1.39
N GLY A 167 -35.29 16.89 1.23
CA GLY A 167 -34.73 17.97 2.05
C GLY A 167 -34.50 17.55 3.49
N VAL A 168 -34.02 16.32 3.72
CA VAL A 168 -33.69 15.79 5.05
C VAL A 168 -32.19 15.55 5.15
N PRO A 169 -31.46 16.20 6.08
CA PRO A 169 -30.03 15.98 6.24
C PRO A 169 -29.69 14.53 6.63
N VAL A 170 -28.60 13.99 6.08
CA VAL A 170 -28.15 12.61 6.36
C VAL A 170 -27.65 12.44 7.80
N ASP A 171 -27.14 13.51 8.42
CA ASP A 171 -26.65 13.55 9.79
C ASP A 171 -27.73 13.95 10.83
N GLY A 172 -28.97 14.17 10.37
CA GLY A 172 -30.12 14.58 11.17
C GLY A 172 -30.70 13.48 12.05
N PRO A 173 -31.51 13.85 13.08
CA PRO A 173 -32.09 12.91 14.04
C PRO A 173 -33.04 11.89 13.40
N GLU A 174 -33.68 12.23 12.27
CA GLU A 174 -34.58 11.33 11.55
C GLU A 174 -33.83 10.15 10.90
N MET A 175 -32.61 10.38 10.41
CA MET A 175 -31.76 9.35 9.79
C MET A 175 -30.99 8.53 10.83
N ALA A 176 -30.66 9.13 11.98
CA ALA A 176 -29.86 8.50 13.03
C ALA A 176 -30.26 7.05 13.39
N PRO A 177 -31.54 6.69 13.63
CA PRO A 177 -31.90 5.30 13.98
C PRO A 177 -31.62 4.31 12.85
N TYR A 178 -31.75 4.72 11.59
CA TYR A 178 -31.52 3.85 10.43
C TYR A 178 -30.02 3.64 10.16
N LEU A 179 -29.22 4.69 10.32
CA LEU A 179 -27.76 4.60 10.18
C LEU A 179 -27.13 3.82 11.34
N ALA A 180 -27.67 3.95 12.55
CA ALA A 180 -27.28 3.11 13.68
C ALA A 180 -27.61 1.64 13.43
N LEU A 181 -28.80 1.33 12.90
CA LEU A 181 -29.18 -0.03 12.53
C LEU A 181 -28.27 -0.59 11.43
N ALA A 182 -27.94 0.20 10.41
CA ALA A 182 -27.02 -0.20 9.36
C ALA A 182 -25.63 -0.52 9.91
N ALA A 183 -25.10 0.31 10.81
CA ALA A 183 -23.82 0.06 11.47
C ALA A 183 -23.84 -1.17 12.38
N GLU A 184 -24.97 -1.46 13.04
CA GLU A 184 -25.14 -2.63 13.92
C GLU A 184 -25.22 -3.94 13.14
N LEU A 185 -25.93 -3.93 12.01
CA LEU A 185 -26.20 -5.10 11.17
C LEU A 185 -25.24 -5.24 9.98
N ASP A 186 -24.23 -4.37 9.88
CA ASP A 186 -23.28 -4.31 8.75
C ASP A 186 -23.97 -4.17 7.38
N LEU A 187 -25.06 -3.40 7.31
CA LEU A 187 -25.73 -3.10 6.05
C LEU A 187 -24.97 -2.04 5.27
N LEU A 188 -24.89 -2.20 3.95
CA LEU A 188 -24.35 -1.15 3.09
C LEU A 188 -25.29 0.06 3.11
N VAL A 189 -24.72 1.26 3.16
CA VAL A 189 -25.42 2.51 2.95
C VAL A 189 -25.04 3.07 1.60
N LEU A 190 -26.05 3.35 0.78
CA LEU A 190 -25.91 3.78 -0.61
C LEU A 190 -26.43 5.21 -0.72
N ALA A 191 -25.51 6.16 -0.74
CA ALA A 191 -25.80 7.57 -0.60
C ALA A 191 -25.89 8.27 -1.95
N HIS A 192 -26.97 9.01 -2.20
CA HIS A 192 -27.01 9.97 -3.30
C HIS A 192 -26.03 11.12 -3.00
N ALA A 193 -24.80 11.05 -3.53
CA ALA A 193 -23.73 12.02 -3.28
C ALA A 193 -23.53 12.99 -4.46
N ASP A 194 -24.65 13.45 -5.03
CA ASP A 194 -24.72 14.46 -6.09
C ASP A 194 -25.85 15.46 -5.78
N SER A 195 -25.92 16.60 -6.48
CA SER A 195 -26.99 17.60 -6.24
C SER A 195 -28.32 17.17 -6.81
N GLY A 196 -28.37 16.08 -7.58
CA GLY A 196 -29.57 15.57 -8.21
C GLY A 196 -29.96 16.38 -9.46
N PRO A 197 -31.06 15.98 -10.12
CA PRO A 197 -31.48 16.58 -11.38
C PRO A 197 -32.03 18.02 -11.20
N PRO A 198 -31.82 18.91 -12.20
CA PRO A 198 -32.43 20.24 -12.18
C PRO A 198 -33.97 20.15 -12.23
N PRO A 199 -34.71 21.23 -11.88
CA PRO A 199 -36.18 21.23 -11.84
C PRO A 199 -36.87 20.61 -13.07
N GLU A 200 -36.38 20.90 -14.26
CA GLU A 200 -36.88 20.39 -15.55
C GLU A 200 -36.63 18.90 -15.78
N GLY A 201 -35.67 18.30 -15.06
CA GLY A 201 -35.37 16.87 -15.10
C GLY A 201 -36.17 16.04 -14.08
N ARG A 202 -37.01 16.67 -13.26
CA ARG A 202 -37.79 15.99 -12.20
C ARG A 202 -39.20 15.63 -12.67
N VAL A 203 -39.73 14.52 -12.15
CA VAL A 203 -41.10 14.09 -12.42
C VAL A 203 -42.10 15.14 -11.91
N PRO A 204 -43.13 15.52 -12.68
CA PRO A 204 -44.09 16.56 -12.28
C PRO A 204 -44.69 16.35 -10.88
N GLY A 205 -44.57 17.36 -10.03
CA GLY A 205 -45.06 17.33 -8.65
C GLY A 205 -44.15 16.57 -7.67
N CYS A 206 -43.02 16.02 -8.14
CA CYS A 206 -41.83 15.85 -7.33
C CYS A 206 -40.91 17.08 -7.55
N CYS A 207 -40.10 17.52 -6.60
CA CYS A 207 -39.98 17.11 -5.20
C CYS A 207 -40.02 18.41 -4.38
N PRO A 208 -41.10 18.69 -3.62
CA PRO A 208 -41.36 20.03 -3.08
C PRO A 208 -40.29 20.57 -2.13
N ARG A 209 -39.56 19.67 -1.45
CA ARG A 209 -38.50 19.98 -0.48
C ARG A 209 -37.10 19.65 -0.99
N PHE A 210 -36.93 19.50 -2.30
CA PHE A 210 -35.64 19.17 -2.89
C PHE A 210 -34.55 20.15 -2.46
N ASP A 211 -33.43 19.63 -2.00
CA ASP A 211 -32.23 20.39 -1.68
C ASP A 211 -30.99 19.61 -2.15
N GLY A 212 -30.44 20.06 -3.27
CA GLY A 212 -29.25 19.46 -3.86
C GLY A 212 -27.98 19.69 -3.03
N ALA A 213 -27.95 20.68 -2.13
CA ALA A 213 -26.78 20.90 -1.28
C ALA A 213 -26.54 19.71 -0.33
N LEU A 214 -27.62 19.01 0.08
CA LEU A 214 -27.54 17.84 0.96
C LEU A 214 -26.81 16.64 0.36
N GLY A 215 -26.58 16.63 -0.95
CA GLY A 215 -25.77 15.60 -1.61
C GLY A 215 -24.26 15.81 -1.48
N HIS A 216 -23.82 16.94 -0.92
CA HIS A 216 -22.38 17.21 -0.77
C HIS A 216 -21.73 16.16 0.14
N PRO A 217 -20.61 15.50 -0.27
CA PRO A 217 -20.02 14.40 0.49
C PRO A 217 -19.71 14.74 1.96
N SER A 218 -19.30 15.97 2.26
CA SER A 218 -18.95 16.40 3.64
C SER A 218 -20.06 16.19 4.67
N HIS A 219 -21.32 16.07 4.27
CA HIS A 219 -22.42 15.80 5.20
C HIS A 219 -22.34 14.40 5.84
N TRP A 220 -21.54 13.49 5.27
CA TRP A 220 -21.30 12.16 5.83
C TRP A 220 -20.27 12.11 6.94
N GLU A 221 -19.42 13.12 7.10
CA GLU A 221 -18.37 13.13 8.12
C GLU A 221 -18.92 12.96 9.55
N PRO A 222 -19.92 13.74 10.02
CA PRO A 222 -20.48 13.56 11.36
C PRO A 222 -21.12 12.19 11.58
N VAL A 223 -21.64 11.55 10.53
CA VAL A 223 -22.19 10.19 10.58
C VAL A 223 -21.05 9.18 10.79
N LEU A 224 -20.01 9.27 9.97
CA LEU A 224 -18.85 8.38 10.02
C LEU A 224 -18.04 8.57 11.31
N GLU A 225 -18.04 9.76 11.91
CA GLU A 225 -17.51 9.98 13.26
C GLU A 225 -18.25 9.19 14.34
N ARG A 226 -19.58 9.12 14.25
CA ARG A 226 -20.40 8.35 15.19
C ARG A 226 -20.37 6.84 14.91
N HIS A 227 -20.25 6.47 13.64
CA HIS A 227 -20.31 5.08 13.17
C HIS A 227 -19.11 4.76 12.28
N ARG A 228 -17.93 4.64 12.89
CA ARG A 228 -16.65 4.41 12.20
C ARG A 228 -16.60 3.12 11.38
N ASN A 229 -17.49 2.15 11.63
CA ASN A 229 -17.60 0.90 10.89
C ASN A 229 -18.66 0.91 9.77
N LEU A 230 -19.42 2.00 9.61
CA LEU A 230 -20.53 2.06 8.66
C LEU A 230 -20.04 1.96 7.21
N ARG A 231 -20.43 0.93 6.48
CA ARG A 231 -20.01 0.75 5.08
C ARG A 231 -20.80 1.66 4.17
N LEU A 232 -20.13 2.65 3.58
CA LEU A 232 -20.75 3.72 2.81
C LEU A 232 -20.26 3.67 1.36
N VAL A 233 -21.20 3.73 0.41
CA VAL A 233 -20.92 3.96 -1.00
C VAL A 233 -21.53 5.30 -1.40
N LEU A 234 -20.67 6.22 -1.84
CA LEU A 234 -21.07 7.50 -2.40
C LEU A 234 -21.44 7.28 -3.88
N TYR A 235 -22.73 7.22 -4.16
CA TYR A 235 -23.23 7.20 -5.54
C TYR A 235 -23.04 8.55 -6.18
N HIS A 236 -22.76 8.54 -7.49
CA HIS A 236 -22.64 9.77 -8.27
C HIS A 236 -21.48 10.67 -7.88
N ALA A 237 -20.42 10.11 -7.28
CA ALA A 237 -19.28 10.84 -6.74
C ALA A 237 -18.32 11.45 -7.79
N PHE A 238 -18.72 11.54 -9.05
CA PHE A 238 -17.90 12.04 -10.17
C PHE A 238 -18.21 13.49 -10.57
N ARG A 239 -18.91 14.23 -9.72
CA ARG A 239 -19.05 15.68 -9.90
C ARG A 239 -17.70 16.36 -9.67
N PRO A 240 -17.12 17.05 -10.67
CA PRO A 240 -15.80 17.69 -10.56
C PRO A 240 -15.63 18.54 -9.30
N ASP A 241 -16.63 19.36 -8.95
CA ASP A 241 -16.54 20.30 -7.84
C ASP A 241 -16.53 19.65 -6.44
N TRP A 242 -16.88 18.35 -6.32
CA TRP A 242 -17.02 17.65 -5.03
C TRP A 242 -16.04 16.49 -4.85
N ILE A 243 -15.22 16.18 -5.86
CA ILE A 243 -14.28 15.06 -5.85
C ILE A 243 -13.26 15.17 -4.71
N GLU A 244 -12.72 16.37 -4.47
CA GLU A 244 -11.72 16.58 -3.40
C GLU A 244 -12.29 16.23 -2.02
N THR A 245 -13.55 16.59 -1.75
CA THR A 245 -14.22 16.23 -0.49
C THR A 245 -14.49 14.72 -0.41
N ALA A 246 -14.84 14.07 -1.53
CA ALA A 246 -14.98 12.62 -1.56
C ALA A 246 -13.65 11.92 -1.27
N ILE A 247 -12.52 12.42 -1.82
CA ILE A 247 -11.17 11.93 -1.55
C ILE A 247 -10.81 12.09 -0.07
N ASP A 248 -11.09 13.25 0.54
CA ASP A 248 -10.83 13.45 1.97
C ASP A 248 -11.61 12.45 2.85
N LEU A 249 -12.84 12.07 2.48
CA LEU A 249 -13.55 10.99 3.17
C LEU A 249 -12.91 9.61 2.93
N LEU A 250 -12.47 9.31 1.71
CA LEU A 250 -11.77 8.06 1.38
C LEU A 250 -10.46 7.92 2.16
N ASP A 251 -9.71 9.01 2.33
CA ASP A 251 -8.45 9.06 3.09
C ASP A 251 -8.68 8.78 4.57
N ARG A 252 -9.73 9.37 5.15
CA ARG A 252 -10.02 9.29 6.59
C ARG A 252 -10.79 8.04 7.00
N TYR A 253 -11.57 7.44 6.10
CA TYR A 253 -12.50 6.36 6.41
C TYR A 253 -12.34 5.16 5.47
N PRO A 254 -11.67 4.07 5.90
CA PRO A 254 -11.38 2.90 5.06
C PRO A 254 -12.62 2.04 4.73
N ASN A 255 -13.81 2.47 5.12
CA ASN A 255 -15.11 1.86 4.90
C ASN A 255 -15.98 2.68 3.91
N VAL A 256 -15.43 3.75 3.31
CA VAL A 256 -16.09 4.57 2.28
C VAL A 256 -15.60 4.21 0.88
N MET A 257 -16.52 4.04 -0.07
CA MET A 257 -16.24 3.79 -1.48
C MET A 257 -16.99 4.79 -2.36
N VAL A 258 -16.57 4.94 -3.61
CA VAL A 258 -17.24 5.76 -4.62
C VAL A 258 -17.75 4.88 -5.75
N GLU A 259 -18.89 5.25 -6.32
CA GLU A 259 -19.54 4.51 -7.41
C GLU A 259 -19.55 5.35 -8.70
N THR A 260 -19.55 4.66 -9.84
CA THR A 260 -19.23 5.25 -11.15
C THR A 260 -20.33 6.03 -11.87
N SER A 261 -21.58 5.87 -11.48
CA SER A 261 -22.75 6.27 -12.25
C SER A 261 -23.11 7.76 -12.10
N PRO A 262 -23.92 8.34 -12.99
CA PRO A 262 -24.31 7.81 -14.29
C PRO A 262 -23.28 8.21 -15.35
N MET A 263 -22.43 7.26 -15.78
CA MET A 263 -21.39 7.52 -16.79
C MET A 263 -21.96 7.94 -18.14
N THR A 264 -23.12 7.41 -18.50
CA THR A 264 -23.75 7.63 -19.82
C THR A 264 -24.40 9.01 -19.98
N ARG A 265 -24.55 9.75 -18.88
CA ARG A 265 -25.15 11.10 -18.87
C ARG A 265 -24.10 12.21 -18.75
N VAL A 266 -22.83 11.85 -18.62
CA VAL A 266 -21.69 12.77 -18.49
C VAL A 266 -20.75 12.57 -19.68
N PRO A 267 -20.18 13.63 -20.27
CA PRO A 267 -19.16 13.48 -21.31
C PRO A 267 -17.98 12.61 -20.84
N THR A 268 -17.62 11.58 -21.62
CA THR A 268 -16.55 10.63 -21.30
C THR A 268 -15.25 11.28 -20.81
N PRO A 269 -14.75 12.40 -21.39
CA PRO A 269 -13.53 13.04 -20.88
C PRO A 269 -13.64 13.55 -19.44
N LEU A 270 -14.83 13.98 -18.99
CA LEU A 270 -15.05 14.41 -17.61
C LEU A 270 -15.11 13.22 -16.65
N VAL A 271 -15.73 12.12 -17.06
CA VAL A 271 -15.73 10.86 -16.31
C VAL A 271 -14.29 10.34 -16.16
N HIS A 272 -13.51 10.36 -17.24
CA HIS A 272 -12.11 9.96 -17.22
C HIS A 272 -11.24 10.87 -16.36
N ALA A 273 -11.47 12.19 -16.38
CA ALA A 273 -10.79 13.12 -15.50
C ALA A 273 -11.08 12.80 -14.02
N ALA A 274 -12.34 12.58 -13.67
CA ALA A 274 -12.74 12.21 -12.31
C ALA A 274 -12.10 10.89 -11.86
N LEU A 275 -12.21 9.84 -12.68
CA LEU A 275 -11.59 8.53 -12.42
C LEU A 275 -10.08 8.65 -12.22
N ARG A 276 -9.41 9.45 -13.06
CA ARG A 276 -7.98 9.72 -12.93
C ARG A 276 -7.65 10.35 -11.58
N THR A 277 -8.42 11.36 -11.15
CA THR A 277 -8.20 12.02 -9.86
C THR A 277 -8.29 11.04 -8.69
N PHE A 278 -9.30 10.17 -8.64
CA PHE A 278 -9.39 9.14 -7.59
C PHE A 278 -8.24 8.14 -7.64
N VAL A 279 -7.83 7.70 -8.83
CA VAL A 279 -6.75 6.72 -9.01
C VAL A 279 -5.39 7.30 -8.65
N GLU A 280 -5.09 8.52 -9.08
CA GLU A 280 -3.84 9.23 -8.76
C GLU A 280 -3.77 9.59 -7.27
N ALA A 281 -4.91 9.78 -6.61
CA ALA A 281 -5.01 9.89 -5.15
C ALA A 281 -4.85 8.54 -4.40
N GLY A 282 -4.60 7.43 -5.11
CA GLY A 282 -4.34 6.12 -4.50
C GLY A 282 -5.58 5.31 -4.16
N HIS A 283 -6.77 5.71 -4.63
CA HIS A 283 -8.07 5.11 -4.29
C HIS A 283 -8.64 4.19 -5.38
N ALA A 284 -7.80 3.65 -6.27
CA ALA A 284 -8.24 2.77 -7.36
C ALA A 284 -9.00 1.52 -6.86
N ASP A 285 -8.69 1.06 -5.64
CA ASP A 285 -9.35 -0.06 -4.96
C ASP A 285 -10.67 0.32 -4.26
N ARG A 286 -11.03 1.61 -4.27
CA ARG A 286 -12.23 2.15 -3.62
C ARG A 286 -13.32 2.62 -4.60
N ILE A 287 -13.13 2.35 -5.89
CA ILE A 287 -14.07 2.69 -6.96
C ILE A 287 -14.84 1.43 -7.35
N VAL A 288 -16.17 1.46 -7.28
CA VAL A 288 -17.05 0.34 -7.67
C VAL A 288 -17.91 0.69 -8.87
N PHE A 289 -18.14 -0.28 -9.74
CA PHE A 289 -19.02 -0.11 -10.89
C PHE A 289 -20.49 -0.05 -10.49
N GLY A 290 -21.19 0.93 -11.04
CA GLY A 290 -22.63 0.94 -11.13
C GLY A 290 -23.11 1.69 -12.37
N SER A 291 -24.27 1.28 -12.87
CA SER A 291 -24.80 1.78 -14.14
C SER A 291 -25.95 2.78 -14.01
N ASP A 292 -26.49 2.97 -12.80
CA ASP A 292 -27.72 3.73 -12.46
C ASP A 292 -29.00 3.02 -12.93
N TYR A 293 -29.05 2.63 -14.21
CA TYR A 293 -30.22 2.01 -14.81
C TYR A 293 -29.89 0.79 -15.69
N PRO A 294 -30.72 -0.26 -15.66
CA PRO A 294 -30.71 -1.31 -16.68
C PRO A 294 -30.91 -0.71 -18.08
N GLY A 295 -30.06 -1.11 -19.02
CA GLY A 295 -29.88 -0.55 -20.35
C GLY A 295 -28.65 0.37 -20.47
N ALA A 296 -28.06 0.80 -19.35
CA ALA A 296 -26.84 1.62 -19.33
C ALA A 296 -25.57 0.82 -18.99
N ILE A 297 -25.68 -0.48 -18.70
CA ILE A 297 -24.56 -1.32 -18.24
C ILE A 297 -23.46 -1.39 -19.29
N GLY A 298 -23.77 -1.91 -20.48
CA GLY A 298 -22.80 -2.02 -21.59
C GLY A 298 -22.13 -0.69 -21.95
N PRO A 299 -22.89 0.38 -22.24
CA PRO A 299 -22.31 1.69 -22.51
C PRO A 299 -21.44 2.26 -21.37
N SER A 300 -21.76 1.97 -20.11
CA SER A 300 -20.92 2.40 -18.97
C SER A 300 -19.63 1.59 -18.88
N LEU A 301 -19.68 0.29 -19.20
CA LEU A 301 -18.48 -0.55 -19.30
C LEU A 301 -17.55 -0.06 -20.41
N GLU A 302 -18.09 0.34 -21.56
CA GLU A 302 -17.31 0.94 -22.66
C GLU A 302 -16.56 2.21 -22.24
N VAL A 303 -17.17 3.04 -21.38
CA VAL A 303 -16.51 4.23 -20.81
C VAL A 303 -15.30 3.82 -19.95
N ILE A 304 -15.40 2.77 -19.14
CA ILE A 304 -14.28 2.26 -18.33
C ILE A 304 -13.22 1.60 -19.22
N ASP A 305 -13.63 0.83 -20.22
CA ASP A 305 -12.73 0.17 -21.18
C ASP A 305 -11.85 1.18 -21.94
N GLY A 306 -12.43 2.32 -22.33
CA GLY A 306 -11.73 3.39 -23.05
C GLY A 306 -10.82 4.28 -22.18
N ALA A 307 -10.70 4.03 -20.87
CA ALA A 307 -9.81 4.79 -19.99
C ALA A 307 -8.37 4.26 -20.09
N ASP A 308 -7.58 4.80 -21.03
CA ASP A 308 -6.21 4.33 -21.35
C ASP A 308 -5.19 4.48 -20.21
N PHE A 309 -5.50 5.30 -19.20
CA PHE A 309 -4.64 5.48 -18.02
C PHE A 309 -4.85 4.42 -16.95
N LEU A 310 -5.93 3.63 -17.04
CA LEU A 310 -6.16 2.51 -16.15
C LEU A 310 -5.42 1.27 -16.67
N SER A 311 -4.72 0.57 -15.79
CA SER A 311 -4.24 -0.76 -16.08
C SER A 311 -5.40 -1.74 -16.24
N GLU A 312 -5.17 -2.86 -16.93
CA GLU A 312 -6.19 -3.92 -17.05
C GLU A 312 -6.63 -4.47 -15.69
N ALA A 313 -5.71 -4.51 -14.71
CA ALA A 313 -6.03 -4.87 -13.33
C ALA A 313 -6.97 -3.85 -12.66
N GLN A 314 -6.73 -2.55 -12.85
CA GLN A 314 -7.61 -1.49 -12.33
C GLN A 314 -9.00 -1.53 -12.99
N LYS A 315 -9.06 -1.74 -14.32
CA LYS A 315 -10.35 -1.91 -15.03
C LYS A 315 -11.14 -3.09 -14.49
N ARG A 316 -10.48 -4.24 -14.26
CA ARG A 316 -11.09 -5.43 -13.63
C ARG A 316 -11.55 -5.13 -12.21
N ALA A 317 -10.73 -4.44 -11.42
CA ALA A 317 -11.05 -4.10 -10.04
C ALA A 317 -12.31 -3.22 -9.94
N ILE A 318 -12.41 -2.20 -10.79
CA ILE A 318 -13.58 -1.31 -10.84
C ILE A 318 -14.84 -2.08 -11.24
N ARG A 319 -14.76 -2.93 -12.28
CA ARG A 319 -15.91 -3.71 -12.76
C ARG A 319 -16.39 -4.78 -11.80
N HIS A 320 -15.49 -5.32 -10.98
CA HIS A 320 -15.74 -6.55 -10.27
C HIS A 320 -15.06 -6.61 -8.90
N ASP A 321 -13.73 -6.60 -8.81
CA ASP A 321 -13.06 -7.06 -7.59
C ASP A 321 -13.34 -6.17 -6.37
N ASN A 322 -13.41 -4.86 -6.58
CA ASN A 322 -13.73 -3.90 -5.53
C ASN A 322 -15.15 -4.15 -4.98
N ALA A 323 -16.12 -4.39 -5.87
CA ALA A 323 -17.50 -4.67 -5.51
C ALA A 323 -17.66 -6.09 -4.94
N ALA A 324 -16.88 -7.07 -5.40
CA ALA A 324 -16.84 -8.41 -4.84
C ALA A 324 -16.33 -8.39 -3.40
N ARG A 325 -15.26 -7.62 -3.12
CA ARG A 325 -14.77 -7.41 -1.75
C ARG A 325 -15.79 -6.68 -0.90
N LEU A 326 -16.43 -5.65 -1.46
CA LEU A 326 -17.53 -4.96 -0.78
C LEU A 326 -18.63 -5.97 -0.43
N LEU A 327 -19.14 -6.76 -1.37
CA LEU A 327 -20.26 -7.67 -1.12
C LEU A 327 -19.87 -9.00 -0.45
N GLY A 328 -18.60 -9.25 -0.16
CA GLY A 328 -18.12 -10.52 0.39
C GLY A 328 -18.21 -11.71 -0.58
N LEU A 329 -18.10 -11.46 -1.89
CA LEU A 329 -18.29 -12.45 -2.98
C LEU A 329 -17.00 -13.06 -3.53
N THR A 330 -15.83 -12.70 -3.01
CA THR A 330 -14.55 -13.23 -3.48
C THR A 330 -14.37 -14.71 -3.11
N GLY A 331 -14.80 -15.62 -4.00
CA GLY A 331 -14.27 -16.98 -4.10
C GLY A 331 -14.64 -17.98 -3.00
N THR A 332 -15.92 -18.16 -2.68
CA THR A 332 -16.43 -19.43 -2.13
C THR A 332 -17.81 -19.81 -2.68
N ASN A 333 -17.97 -21.11 -2.90
CA ASN A 333 -19.22 -21.81 -3.26
C ASN A 333 -20.42 -21.34 -2.38
N PRO A 334 -21.60 -20.99 -2.94
CA PRO A 334 -22.75 -20.41 -2.23
C PRO A 334 -23.40 -21.27 -1.11
N ALA A 335 -22.91 -22.48 -0.87
CA ALA A 335 -23.43 -23.38 0.16
C ALA A 335 -22.86 -23.11 1.58
N GLU A 336 -21.93 -22.18 1.74
CA GLU A 336 -21.32 -21.81 3.04
C GLU A 336 -21.36 -20.31 3.34
N ALA A 337 -22.17 -19.52 2.63
CA ALA A 337 -22.38 -18.10 2.91
C ALA A 337 -23.31 -17.91 4.13
N GLY A 338 -22.79 -18.26 5.32
CA GLY A 338 -23.26 -17.69 6.57
C GLY A 338 -22.63 -16.31 6.77
N ASP A 339 -23.44 -15.38 7.30
CA ASP A 339 -23.13 -14.14 8.03
C ASP A 339 -21.74 -13.52 7.80
N ALA A 340 -21.62 -12.24 7.42
CA ALA A 340 -20.31 -11.56 7.30
C ALA A 340 -19.51 -11.53 8.63
N ARG A 341 -20.15 -11.84 9.77
CA ARG A 341 -19.46 -12.18 11.04
C ARG A 341 -18.68 -13.49 11.01
N ALA A 342 -18.94 -14.36 10.03
CA ALA A 342 -18.33 -15.69 9.86
C ALA A 342 -16.96 -15.67 9.16
N TRP A 343 -16.51 -14.52 8.66
CA TRP A 343 -15.23 -14.36 7.98
C TRP A 343 -14.18 -13.62 8.82
N THR A 344 -14.56 -13.22 10.05
CA THR A 344 -13.61 -12.73 11.04
C THR A 344 -13.20 -13.85 11.98
N ILE A 345 -11.91 -14.15 12.04
CA ILE A 345 -11.34 -15.06 13.00
C ILE A 345 -10.72 -14.25 14.13
N ASP A 346 -11.35 -14.27 15.30
CA ASP A 346 -10.80 -13.65 16.50
C ASP A 346 -9.70 -14.55 17.10
N VAL A 347 -8.51 -13.99 17.28
CA VAL A 347 -7.43 -14.65 18.02
C VAL A 347 -7.78 -14.57 19.50
N ALA A 348 -7.78 -15.72 20.19
CA ALA A 348 -8.04 -15.77 21.62
C ALA A 348 -7.05 -14.87 22.40
N PRO A 349 -7.44 -14.31 23.57
CA PRO A 349 -6.53 -13.53 24.40
C PRO A 349 -5.25 -14.30 24.74
N PRO A 350 -4.10 -13.61 24.87
CA PRO A 350 -2.84 -14.27 25.14
C PRO A 350 -2.84 -14.92 26.53
N MET A 351 -2.31 -16.13 26.59
CA MET A 351 -2.14 -16.92 27.81
C MET A 351 -0.80 -16.65 28.49
N GLY A 352 0.13 -15.97 27.81
CA GLY A 352 1.48 -15.70 28.31
C GLY A 352 2.41 -16.92 28.25
N ASP A 353 2.03 -17.93 27.47
CA ASP A 353 2.85 -19.10 27.14
C ASP A 353 3.16 -19.09 25.64
N ALA A 354 4.44 -19.17 25.29
CA ALA A 354 4.88 -19.03 23.89
C ALA A 354 4.35 -20.12 22.96
N ALA A 355 4.22 -21.36 23.44
CA ALA A 355 3.69 -22.44 22.61
C ALA A 355 2.20 -22.24 22.38
N ALA A 356 1.45 -21.89 23.42
CA ALA A 356 0.01 -21.73 23.38
C ALA A 356 -0.43 -20.46 22.63
N ASP A 357 0.24 -19.33 22.86
CA ASP A 357 -0.03 -18.07 22.17
C ASP A 357 0.25 -18.19 20.66
N ARG A 358 1.42 -18.71 20.28
CA ARG A 358 1.76 -18.96 18.87
C ARG A 358 0.78 -19.93 18.22
N ALA A 359 0.40 -21.01 18.90
CA ALA A 359 -0.57 -21.96 18.38
C ALA A 359 -1.96 -21.31 18.19
N SER A 360 -2.37 -20.41 19.08
CA SER A 360 -3.62 -19.65 18.93
C SER A 360 -3.58 -18.74 17.70
N VAL A 361 -2.48 -18.05 17.46
CA VAL A 361 -2.31 -17.18 16.28
C VAL A 361 -2.27 -18.01 15.01
N GLN A 362 -1.48 -19.09 14.99
CA GLN A 362 -1.38 -19.96 13.83
C GLN A 362 -2.73 -20.61 13.49
N ALA A 363 -3.49 -21.06 14.50
CA ALA A 363 -4.82 -21.62 14.26
C ALA A 363 -5.78 -20.60 13.63
N ALA A 364 -5.68 -19.32 14.00
CA ALA A 364 -6.47 -18.27 13.37
C ALA A 364 -6.05 -18.04 11.90
N PHE A 365 -4.76 -18.05 11.63
CA PHE A 365 -4.20 -17.90 10.28
C PHE A 365 -4.48 -19.12 9.39
N ASP A 366 -4.53 -20.32 9.95
CA ASP A 366 -4.88 -21.54 9.21
C ASP A 366 -6.38 -21.60 8.92
N ALA A 367 -7.21 -20.97 9.77
CA ALA A 367 -8.67 -20.95 9.63
C ALA A 367 -9.19 -19.84 8.71
N VAL A 368 -8.47 -18.72 8.58
CA VAL A 368 -8.91 -17.59 7.78
C VAL A 368 -8.85 -17.92 6.28
N ARG A 369 -9.93 -17.59 5.58
CA ARG A 369 -10.06 -17.76 4.13
C ARG A 369 -9.71 -16.46 3.40
N PRO A 370 -9.35 -16.50 2.11
CA PRO A 370 -9.15 -15.27 1.34
C PRO A 370 -10.35 -14.31 1.41
N GLY A 371 -10.08 -13.01 1.54
CA GLY A 371 -11.09 -11.98 1.83
C GLY A 371 -11.46 -11.85 3.32
N GLY A 372 -10.99 -12.77 4.17
CA GLY A 372 -11.29 -12.79 5.60
C GLY A 372 -10.46 -11.82 6.44
N THR A 373 -10.88 -11.65 7.69
CA THR A 373 -10.18 -10.80 8.68
C THR A 373 -9.71 -11.63 9.86
N VAL A 374 -8.49 -11.40 10.33
CA VAL A 374 -7.99 -11.92 11.60
C VAL A 374 -7.90 -10.76 12.58
N ARG A 375 -8.56 -10.87 13.73
CA ARG A 375 -8.59 -9.80 14.73
C ARG A 375 -7.98 -10.28 16.03
N PHE A 376 -7.01 -9.55 16.55
CA PHE A 376 -6.39 -9.88 17.82
C PHE A 376 -7.19 -9.33 19.00
N ALA A 377 -7.21 -10.08 20.10
CA ALA A 377 -7.56 -9.54 21.41
C ALA A 377 -6.41 -8.62 21.92
N PRO A 378 -6.69 -7.74 22.90
CA PRO A 378 -5.66 -6.92 23.51
C PRO A 378 -4.71 -7.79 24.34
N GLY A 379 -3.46 -7.34 24.44
CA GLY A 379 -2.44 -7.99 25.26
C GLY A 379 -1.17 -8.34 24.50
N ARG A 380 -0.28 -9.07 25.16
CA ARG A 380 1.03 -9.46 24.64
C ARG A 380 1.07 -10.96 24.34
N TYR A 381 1.16 -11.29 23.06
CA TYR A 381 1.34 -12.65 22.54
C TYR A 381 2.82 -12.98 22.44
N LEU A 382 3.22 -14.17 22.91
CA LEU A 382 4.56 -14.69 22.75
C LEU A 382 4.64 -15.60 21.52
N LEU A 383 5.40 -15.22 20.49
CA LEU A 383 5.42 -15.92 19.20
C LEU A 383 6.60 -16.84 18.99
N GLY A 384 7.75 -16.62 19.63
CA GLY A 384 8.95 -17.42 19.38
C GLY A 384 9.27 -17.46 17.89
N SER A 385 9.14 -18.62 17.24
CA SER A 385 9.45 -18.81 15.82
C SER A 385 8.52 -18.10 14.84
N GLY A 386 7.44 -17.47 15.32
CA GLY A 386 6.49 -16.70 14.52
C GLY A 386 5.29 -17.50 14.00
N ALA A 387 4.39 -16.80 13.32
CA ALA A 387 3.17 -17.36 12.72
C ALA A 387 3.10 -17.04 11.21
N ARG A 388 2.64 -18.00 10.42
CA ARG A 388 2.61 -17.92 8.95
C ARG A 388 1.19 -17.68 8.44
N LEU A 389 1.01 -16.65 7.63
CA LEU A 389 -0.23 -16.35 6.93
C LEU A 389 -0.04 -16.61 5.43
N THR A 390 -0.67 -17.67 4.93
CA THR A 390 -0.56 -18.11 3.53
C THR A 390 -1.77 -17.72 2.69
N ALA A 391 -2.94 -17.48 3.32
CA ALA A 391 -4.14 -17.02 2.62
C ALA A 391 -3.95 -15.60 2.06
N SER A 392 -4.24 -15.41 0.78
CA SER A 392 -4.19 -14.09 0.13
C SER A 392 -5.42 -13.25 0.49
N ASP A 393 -5.39 -11.94 0.26
CA ASP A 393 -6.54 -11.04 0.47
C ASP A 393 -7.05 -11.01 1.93
N VAL A 394 -6.16 -11.19 2.90
CA VAL A 394 -6.51 -11.21 4.33
C VAL A 394 -6.15 -9.90 5.02
N VAL A 395 -7.05 -9.42 5.89
CA VAL A 395 -6.79 -8.27 6.78
C VAL A 395 -6.47 -8.76 8.18
N VAL A 396 -5.35 -8.33 8.74
CA VAL A 396 -4.92 -8.64 10.11
C VAL A 396 -4.98 -7.35 10.94
N LEU A 397 -5.76 -7.36 12.01
CA LEU A 397 -6.04 -6.20 12.84
C LEU A 397 -5.59 -6.43 14.29
N GLY A 398 -4.78 -5.52 14.81
CA GLY A 398 -4.57 -5.37 16.24
C GLY A 398 -5.79 -4.78 16.95
N HIS A 399 -5.89 -5.03 18.24
CA HIS A 399 -6.95 -4.46 19.07
C HIS A 399 -6.71 -2.95 19.29
N PRO A 400 -7.76 -2.09 19.32
CA PRO A 400 -7.61 -0.66 19.60
C PRO A 400 -7.00 -0.33 20.97
N GLU A 401 -7.19 -1.21 21.96
CA GLU A 401 -6.53 -1.08 23.29
C GLU A 401 -5.06 -1.55 23.30
N GLY A 402 -4.57 -2.07 22.18
CA GLY A 402 -3.19 -2.49 21.98
C GLY A 402 -3.00 -4.01 21.93
N THR A 403 -2.36 -4.47 20.86
CA THR A 403 -1.89 -5.85 20.70
C THR A 403 -0.37 -5.83 20.46
N THR A 404 0.38 -6.56 21.28
CA THR A 404 1.83 -6.74 21.11
C THR A 404 2.14 -8.19 20.72
N LEU A 405 2.88 -8.36 19.63
CA LEU A 405 3.48 -9.61 19.20
C LEU A 405 4.96 -9.59 19.60
N ARG A 406 5.33 -10.39 20.59
CA ARG A 406 6.71 -10.48 21.09
C ARG A 406 7.39 -11.73 20.55
N GLY A 407 8.56 -11.57 19.93
CA GLY A 407 9.38 -12.69 19.45
C GLY A 407 10.00 -13.45 20.63
N CYS A 408 11.04 -12.88 21.22
CA CYS A 408 11.78 -13.45 22.34
C CYS A 408 11.84 -12.52 23.55
N ALA A 409 12.34 -13.03 24.68
CA ALA A 409 12.69 -12.20 25.82
C ALA A 409 13.91 -11.32 25.49
N PRO A 410 14.04 -10.10 26.06
CA PRO A 410 15.17 -9.22 25.79
C PRO A 410 16.54 -9.88 26.02
N GLU A 411 16.64 -10.68 27.09
CA GLU A 411 17.87 -11.36 27.51
C GLU A 411 18.30 -12.44 26.50
N ALA A 412 17.40 -12.90 25.63
CA ALA A 412 17.72 -13.86 24.59
C ALA A 412 18.65 -13.27 23.51
N PHE A 413 18.81 -11.95 23.44
CA PHE A 413 19.70 -11.28 22.49
C PHE A 413 21.12 -11.09 23.04
N ASP A 414 21.38 -11.45 24.31
CA ASP A 414 22.71 -11.47 24.92
C ASP A 414 23.39 -12.85 24.72
N VAL A 415 23.55 -13.28 23.46
CA VAL A 415 24.09 -14.60 23.08
C VAL A 415 25.42 -14.51 22.35
N ALA A 416 26.21 -15.60 22.43
CA ALA A 416 27.42 -15.76 21.63
C ALA A 416 27.10 -15.89 20.13
N ASP A 417 28.08 -15.57 19.29
CA ASP A 417 27.91 -15.46 17.84
C ASP A 417 27.42 -16.77 17.19
N ASP A 418 27.86 -17.91 17.71
CA ASP A 418 27.51 -19.26 17.26
C ASP A 418 26.07 -19.69 17.62
N GLU A 419 25.37 -18.94 18.46
CA GLU A 419 23.98 -19.21 18.84
C GLU A 419 22.95 -18.30 18.13
N ARG A 420 23.41 -17.32 17.34
CA ARG A 420 22.55 -16.30 16.70
C ARG A 420 21.56 -16.84 15.69
N GLU A 421 21.93 -17.88 14.96
CA GLU A 421 21.05 -18.51 13.96
C GLU A 421 19.74 -18.96 14.61
N ARG A 422 19.77 -19.37 15.89
CA ARG A 422 18.57 -19.74 16.63
C ARG A 422 17.62 -18.55 16.83
N LEU A 423 18.13 -17.33 16.93
CA LEU A 423 17.30 -16.12 17.10
C LEU A 423 16.64 -15.70 15.78
N VAL A 424 17.35 -15.83 14.66
CA VAL A 424 16.82 -15.50 13.32
C VAL A 424 15.50 -16.22 13.05
N PHE A 425 15.47 -17.51 13.36
CA PHE A 425 14.31 -18.37 13.10
C PHE A 425 13.43 -18.59 14.33
N GLY A 426 13.94 -18.31 15.53
CA GLY A 426 13.28 -18.57 16.80
C GLY A 426 12.66 -17.34 17.47
N CYS A 427 12.80 -16.14 16.89
CA CYS A 427 12.29 -14.89 17.45
C CYS A 427 11.54 -14.04 16.40
N THR A 428 10.72 -14.61 15.53
CA THR A 428 10.04 -13.87 14.44
C THR A 428 8.60 -13.50 14.80
N GLY A 429 8.11 -12.39 14.25
CA GLY A 429 6.70 -11.99 14.33
C GLY A 429 5.84 -12.77 13.33
N LEU A 430 5.55 -12.14 12.19
CA LEU A 430 4.67 -12.72 11.16
C LEU A 430 5.40 -13.01 9.85
N TYR A 431 5.04 -14.12 9.21
CA TYR A 431 5.41 -14.42 7.83
C TYR A 431 4.19 -14.23 6.92
N LEU A 432 4.28 -13.29 5.99
CA LEU A 432 3.30 -12.99 4.96
C LEU A 432 3.69 -13.68 3.66
N GLN A 433 3.00 -14.77 3.36
CA GLN A 433 3.35 -15.68 2.26
C GLN A 433 2.24 -15.83 1.20
N GLY A 434 1.19 -14.98 1.28
CA GLY A 434 0.15 -14.84 0.26
C GLY A 434 0.06 -13.39 -0.23
N GLU A 435 -0.65 -13.12 -1.33
CA GLU A 435 -0.76 -11.77 -1.91
C GLU A 435 -1.77 -10.89 -1.16
N ARG A 436 -1.66 -9.57 -1.33
CA ARG A 436 -2.68 -8.58 -0.90
C ARG A 436 -3.09 -8.70 0.58
N GLN A 437 -2.12 -9.02 1.43
CA GLN A 437 -2.33 -9.09 2.87
C GLN A 437 -2.16 -7.71 3.50
N THR A 438 -3.12 -7.32 4.34
CA THR A 438 -3.09 -6.06 5.08
C THR A 438 -2.81 -6.31 6.55
N VAL A 439 -1.89 -5.57 7.18
CA VAL A 439 -1.58 -5.67 8.61
C VAL A 439 -1.65 -4.30 9.25
N ARG A 440 -2.50 -4.14 10.28
CA ARG A 440 -2.73 -2.86 10.96
C ARG A 440 -2.77 -2.94 12.47
N GLY A 441 -2.28 -1.89 13.14
CA GLY A 441 -2.50 -1.67 14.57
C GLY A 441 -1.79 -2.66 15.50
N LEU A 442 -0.74 -3.35 15.02
CA LEU A 442 0.05 -4.27 15.82
C LEU A 442 1.35 -3.64 16.32
N THR A 443 1.81 -4.06 17.50
CA THR A 443 3.16 -3.76 18.00
C THR A 443 4.04 -5.00 17.93
N PHE A 444 5.16 -4.93 17.22
CA PHE A 444 6.19 -5.96 17.16
C PHE A 444 7.33 -5.61 18.12
N GLU A 445 7.66 -6.52 19.03
CA GLU A 445 8.60 -6.26 20.12
C GLU A 445 9.61 -7.40 20.27
N TYR A 446 10.93 -7.13 20.30
CA TYR A 446 11.97 -8.16 20.44
C TYR A 446 11.81 -9.30 19.43
N THR A 447 11.38 -8.95 18.22
CA THR A 447 11.32 -9.84 17.07
C THR A 447 12.59 -9.65 16.25
N TRP A 448 13.28 -10.72 15.87
CA TRP A 448 14.37 -10.67 14.90
C TRP A 448 13.89 -10.06 13.58
N HIS A 449 12.78 -10.58 13.04
CA HIS A 449 11.99 -9.94 12.00
C HIS A 449 10.59 -9.66 12.54
N GLY A 450 10.14 -8.40 12.52
CA GLY A 450 8.75 -8.06 12.88
C GLY A 450 7.77 -8.68 11.89
N ILE A 451 7.91 -8.31 10.61
CA ILE A 451 7.17 -8.93 9.51
C ILE A 451 8.16 -9.35 8.41
N VAL A 452 7.96 -10.55 7.89
CA VAL A 452 8.65 -11.05 6.70
C VAL A 452 7.65 -11.21 5.57
N ILE A 453 7.87 -10.57 4.43
CA ILE A 453 7.09 -10.72 3.20
C ILE A 453 7.87 -11.61 2.24
N GLY A 454 7.21 -12.63 1.70
CA GLY A 454 7.77 -13.51 0.67
C GLY A 454 8.43 -14.79 1.20
N PRO A 455 9.30 -15.42 0.38
CA PRO A 455 9.72 -16.80 0.54
C PRO A 455 10.86 -16.98 1.57
N PHE A 456 10.70 -16.53 2.80
CA PHE A 456 11.76 -16.68 3.81
C PHE A 456 11.67 -18.03 4.53
N PRO A 457 12.81 -18.74 4.72
CA PRO A 457 12.86 -19.96 5.51
C PRO A 457 12.56 -19.65 6.98
N THR A 458 11.85 -20.55 7.65
CA THR A 458 11.46 -20.38 9.06
C THR A 458 12.21 -21.32 10.01
N THR A 459 13.06 -22.18 9.46
CA THR A 459 13.95 -23.07 10.22
C THR A 459 15.34 -23.05 9.59
N ALA A 460 16.36 -23.41 10.37
CA ALA A 460 17.72 -23.55 9.85
C ALA A 460 17.84 -24.61 8.74
N GLU A 461 17.06 -25.70 8.84
CA GLU A 461 17.00 -26.74 7.81
C GLU A 461 16.37 -26.24 6.51
N GLU A 462 15.24 -25.51 6.60
CA GLU A 462 14.63 -24.83 5.46
C GLU A 462 15.61 -23.82 4.86
N ALA A 463 16.35 -23.10 5.69
CA ALA A 463 17.33 -22.12 5.25
C ALA A 463 18.50 -22.74 4.49
N ALA A 464 19.08 -23.85 4.98
CA ALA A 464 20.14 -24.57 4.30
C ALA A 464 19.71 -24.97 2.87
N ILE A 465 18.48 -25.49 2.72
CA ILE A 465 17.93 -25.87 1.42
C ILE A 465 17.60 -24.64 0.56
N PHE A 466 17.02 -23.59 1.18
CA PHE A 466 16.62 -22.37 0.50
C PHE A 466 17.82 -21.69 -0.16
N TRP A 467 18.92 -21.55 0.56
CA TRP A 467 20.12 -20.91 0.04
C TRP A 467 20.84 -21.78 -1.01
N GLU A 468 20.84 -23.10 -0.85
CA GLU A 468 21.34 -24.02 -1.90
C GLU A 468 20.54 -23.89 -3.22
N ARG A 469 19.21 -23.69 -3.14
CA ARG A 469 18.31 -23.62 -4.30
C ARG A 469 18.07 -22.24 -4.88
N ALA A 470 18.23 -21.17 -4.10
CA ALA A 470 18.08 -19.78 -4.55
C ALA A 470 19.01 -19.45 -5.74
N GLY A 471 20.15 -20.15 -5.85
CA GLY A 471 21.04 -20.05 -7.01
C GLY A 471 20.52 -20.70 -8.31
N SER A 472 19.46 -21.51 -8.24
CA SER A 472 18.91 -22.28 -9.38
C SER A 472 17.46 -21.97 -9.72
N GLU A 473 16.57 -21.74 -8.73
CA GLU A 473 15.15 -21.38 -8.89
C GLU A 473 14.55 -21.18 -7.47
N PRO A 474 14.34 -19.94 -6.99
CA PRO A 474 13.70 -19.69 -5.71
C PRO A 474 12.23 -20.14 -5.75
N PRO A 475 11.66 -20.65 -4.64
CA PRO A 475 10.25 -21.05 -4.60
C PRO A 475 9.35 -19.86 -4.94
N ALA A 476 8.41 -20.10 -5.86
CA ALA A 476 7.45 -19.10 -6.34
C ALA A 476 6.42 -18.78 -5.25
N HIS A 477 6.78 -17.89 -4.32
CA HIS A 477 5.81 -17.21 -3.49
C HIS A 477 5.46 -15.89 -4.16
N PRO A 478 4.19 -15.68 -4.53
CA PRO A 478 3.78 -14.37 -5.00
C PRO A 478 3.87 -13.38 -3.84
N ALA A 479 4.63 -12.30 -4.05
CA ALA A 479 4.82 -11.22 -3.07
C ALA A 479 4.39 -9.89 -3.70
N GLY A 480 3.31 -9.28 -3.21
CA GLY A 480 2.79 -8.06 -3.81
C GLY A 480 1.42 -7.65 -3.27
N GLY A 481 1.08 -6.37 -3.48
CA GLY A 481 -0.21 -5.80 -3.06
C GLY A 481 -0.39 -5.64 -1.54
N HIS A 482 0.67 -5.83 -0.75
CA HIS A 482 0.58 -5.79 0.70
C HIS A 482 0.36 -4.36 1.22
N ARG A 483 -0.38 -4.23 2.32
CA ARG A 483 -0.56 -2.96 3.03
C ARG A 483 -0.14 -3.12 4.49
N ILE A 484 0.98 -2.51 4.87
CA ILE A 484 1.47 -2.54 6.25
C ILE A 484 1.33 -1.14 6.82
N GLU A 485 0.33 -0.92 7.66
CA GLU A 485 -0.10 0.43 8.06
C GLU A 485 -0.32 0.56 9.56
N ASP A 486 0.03 1.69 10.15
CA ASP A 486 -0.28 2.02 11.54
C ASP A 486 0.26 0.99 12.57
N ASN A 487 1.36 0.32 12.25
CA ASN A 487 2.03 -0.61 13.16
C ASN A 487 3.20 0.05 13.90
N THR A 488 3.60 -0.55 15.01
CA THR A 488 4.81 -0.17 15.75
C THR A 488 5.80 -1.32 15.76
N PHE A 489 7.05 -1.09 15.36
CA PHE A 489 8.16 -2.02 15.50
C PHE A 489 9.11 -1.44 16.52
N ARG A 490 9.43 -2.17 17.59
CA ARG A 490 10.26 -1.64 18.66
C ARG A 490 11.27 -2.66 19.18
N ALA A 491 12.48 -2.19 19.47
CA ALA A 491 13.58 -3.00 19.99
C ALA A 491 13.72 -4.32 19.20
N ALA A 492 14.04 -4.20 17.91
CA ALA A 492 14.06 -5.32 16.97
C ALA A 492 15.27 -5.22 16.03
N PRO A 493 15.98 -6.32 15.73
CA PRO A 493 17.01 -6.33 14.70
C PRO A 493 16.47 -5.95 13.30
N ASN A 494 15.27 -6.38 12.93
CA ASN A 494 14.66 -5.99 11.66
C ASN A 494 13.16 -5.76 11.86
N GLY A 495 12.69 -4.57 11.49
CA GLY A 495 11.26 -4.27 11.44
C GLY A 495 10.56 -5.10 10.37
N LEU A 496 10.85 -4.80 9.10
CA LEU A 496 10.35 -5.55 7.95
C LEU A 496 11.48 -6.13 7.10
N ARG A 497 11.25 -7.33 6.57
CA ARG A 497 12.08 -7.95 5.55
C ARG A 497 11.19 -8.31 4.36
N VAL A 498 11.50 -7.80 3.18
CA VAL A 498 10.73 -8.06 1.96
C VAL A 498 11.60 -8.79 0.96
N LEU A 499 11.11 -9.94 0.52
CA LEU A 499 11.82 -10.87 -0.36
C LEU A 499 10.90 -11.36 -1.46
N GLY A 500 11.51 -11.89 -2.51
CA GLY A 500 10.81 -12.61 -3.56
C GLY A 500 10.30 -11.72 -4.69
N ALA A 501 9.50 -12.32 -5.56
CA ALA A 501 9.10 -11.76 -6.83
C ALA A 501 7.60 -11.39 -6.83
N GLY A 502 7.30 -10.22 -7.37
CA GLY A 502 5.94 -9.82 -7.74
C GLY A 502 5.93 -8.48 -8.46
N GLU A 503 4.78 -8.16 -9.05
CA GLU A 503 4.59 -6.95 -9.87
C GLU A 503 3.60 -5.98 -9.20
N GLU A 504 2.75 -6.48 -8.30
CA GLU A 504 1.79 -5.66 -7.59
C GLU A 504 2.48 -4.87 -6.47
N LEU A 505 2.34 -3.55 -6.52
CA LEU A 505 2.97 -2.64 -5.57
C LEU A 505 2.52 -2.92 -4.13
N SER A 506 3.47 -3.05 -3.22
CA SER A 506 3.21 -3.06 -1.77
C SER A 506 3.42 -1.67 -1.16
N ILE A 507 2.62 -1.32 -0.15
CA ILE A 507 2.69 -0.03 0.54
C ILE A 507 2.96 -0.27 2.04
N VAL A 508 3.99 0.38 2.55
CA VAL A 508 4.33 0.43 3.98
C VAL A 508 4.25 1.89 4.41
N ARG A 509 3.20 2.24 5.16
CA ARG A 509 2.96 3.65 5.54
C ARG A 509 2.48 3.87 6.96
N ASN A 510 2.72 5.06 7.49
CA ASN A 510 2.28 5.47 8.84
C ASN A 510 2.72 4.52 9.96
N ASN A 511 3.81 3.77 9.78
CA ASN A 511 4.36 2.91 10.82
C ASN A 511 5.39 3.65 11.67
N ASN A 512 5.63 3.15 12.87
CA ASN A 512 6.59 3.69 13.81
C ASN A 512 7.67 2.64 14.12
N PHE A 513 8.92 2.93 13.79
CA PHE A 513 10.06 2.08 14.03
C PHE A 513 10.93 2.71 15.12
N ILE A 514 11.06 2.06 16.27
CA ILE A 514 11.71 2.60 17.46
C ILE A 514 12.83 1.68 17.93
N ASP A 515 14.06 2.18 18.00
CA ASP A 515 15.24 1.43 18.44
C ASP A 515 15.39 0.12 17.65
N VAL A 516 15.18 0.18 16.34
CA VAL A 516 15.34 -0.96 15.43
C VAL A 516 16.66 -0.89 14.69
N TYR A 517 17.28 -2.04 14.43
CA TYR A 517 18.57 -2.08 13.75
C TYR A 517 18.42 -1.74 12.25
N HIS A 518 17.51 -2.44 11.56
CA HIS A 518 16.94 -2.04 10.27
C HIS A 518 15.44 -1.80 10.41
N ALA A 519 14.90 -0.69 9.90
CA ALA A 519 13.45 -0.50 9.81
C ALA A 519 12.87 -1.39 8.71
N ILE A 520 13.49 -1.36 7.52
CA ILE A 520 13.09 -2.22 6.41
C ILE A 520 14.27 -2.59 5.51
N GLY A 521 14.31 -3.86 5.11
CA GLY A 521 15.14 -4.34 4.00
C GLY A 521 14.27 -4.82 2.84
N ILE A 522 14.44 -4.22 1.66
CA ILE A 522 13.66 -4.42 0.45
C ILE A 522 14.54 -5.15 -0.58
N TYR A 523 14.17 -6.40 -0.90
CA TYR A 523 14.92 -7.28 -1.79
C TYR A 523 13.96 -7.95 -2.80
N GLY A 524 13.57 -7.23 -3.84
CA GLY A 524 12.73 -7.79 -4.92
C GLY A 524 11.54 -6.92 -5.32
N ALA A 525 10.31 -7.40 -5.04
CA ALA A 525 9.06 -6.80 -5.51
C ALA A 525 8.92 -5.28 -5.21
N PRO A 526 8.26 -4.51 -6.10
CA PRO A 526 8.13 -3.06 -5.94
C PRO A 526 7.40 -2.71 -4.65
N LEU A 527 7.93 -1.70 -3.95
CA LEU A 527 7.45 -1.32 -2.63
C LEU A 527 7.63 0.18 -2.39
N HIS A 528 6.59 0.81 -1.85
CA HIS A 528 6.60 2.19 -1.39
C HIS A 528 6.66 2.23 0.15
N PHE A 529 7.76 2.76 0.68
CA PHE A 529 7.97 3.03 2.10
C PHE A 529 7.74 4.52 2.34
N VAL A 530 6.52 4.89 2.75
CA VAL A 530 6.06 6.27 2.75
C VAL A 530 5.49 6.73 4.09
N ASP A 531 5.77 7.98 4.50
CA ASP A 531 5.18 8.61 5.70
C ASP A 531 5.41 7.82 7.01
N ASN A 532 6.54 7.12 7.12
CA ASN A 532 6.89 6.39 8.34
C ASN A 532 7.76 7.26 9.27
N ARG A 533 7.66 6.98 10.56
CA ARG A 533 8.58 7.50 11.59
C ARG A 533 9.59 6.41 11.93
N VAL A 534 10.87 6.70 11.76
CA VAL A 534 11.98 5.81 12.09
C VAL A 534 12.92 6.52 13.04
N LEU A 535 13.09 5.97 14.24
CA LEU A 535 13.81 6.64 15.31
C LEU A 535 14.63 5.65 16.13
N VAL A 536 15.90 5.94 16.33
CA VAL A 536 16.69 5.35 17.41
C VAL A 536 16.83 6.41 18.50
N GLU A 537 16.13 6.21 19.59
CA GLU A 537 16.19 7.08 20.76
C GLU A 537 17.39 6.75 21.63
N ASP A 538 17.65 5.45 21.79
CA ASP A 538 18.79 4.94 22.54
C ASP A 538 19.41 3.76 21.79
N PRO A 539 20.62 3.92 21.24
CA PRO A 539 21.35 2.85 20.59
C PRO A 539 21.46 1.57 21.45
N GLU A 540 21.59 1.69 22.77
CA GLU A 540 21.72 0.54 23.67
C GLU A 540 20.45 -0.33 23.73
N ARG A 541 19.29 0.22 23.31
CA ARG A 541 18.02 -0.53 23.21
C ARG A 541 17.89 -1.33 21.92
N VAL A 542 18.77 -1.11 20.93
CA VAL A 542 18.81 -1.89 19.70
C VAL A 542 19.35 -3.29 20.03
N PRO A 543 18.54 -4.36 19.91
CA PRO A 543 18.98 -5.69 20.33
C PRO A 543 20.17 -6.18 19.52
N LEU A 544 21.00 -7.01 20.16
CA LEU A 544 22.23 -7.60 19.63
C LEU A 544 23.38 -6.61 19.38
N THR A 545 23.14 -5.54 18.63
CA THR A 545 24.19 -4.62 18.18
C THR A 545 24.46 -3.48 19.13
N ARG A 546 23.45 -3.06 19.91
CA ARG A 546 23.48 -1.85 20.75
C ARG A 546 23.85 -0.58 19.95
N ALA A 547 23.58 -0.63 18.64
CA ALA A 547 23.79 0.43 17.67
C ALA A 547 22.93 0.13 16.44
N PRO A 548 22.33 1.12 15.77
CA PRO A 548 21.56 0.87 14.56
C PRO A 548 22.46 0.72 13.32
N GLY A 549 21.91 0.10 12.28
CA GLY A 549 22.53 -0.04 10.97
C GLY A 549 22.05 1.04 10.02
N SER A 550 21.56 0.62 8.85
CA SER A 550 20.76 1.47 7.96
C SER A 550 19.27 1.38 8.29
N ALA A 551 18.54 2.49 8.24
CA ALA A 551 17.10 2.45 8.48
C ALA A 551 16.38 1.75 7.32
N VAL A 552 16.68 2.17 6.10
CA VAL A 552 16.06 1.66 4.86
C VAL A 552 17.17 1.11 3.97
N LEU A 553 17.06 -0.17 3.61
CA LEU A 553 17.96 -0.82 2.65
C LEU A 553 17.15 -1.29 1.44
N VAL A 554 17.45 -0.76 0.26
CA VAL A 554 16.95 -1.23 -1.04
C VAL A 554 18.10 -1.92 -1.74
N ALA A 555 17.93 -3.19 -2.07
CA ALA A 555 18.92 -3.96 -2.80
C ALA A 555 18.25 -4.91 -3.79
N PRO A 556 18.96 -5.32 -4.85
CA PRO A 556 18.50 -6.41 -5.70
C PRO A 556 18.36 -7.71 -4.88
N GLY A 557 17.36 -8.49 -5.28
CA GLY A 557 17.14 -9.85 -4.82
C GLY A 557 17.05 -10.76 -6.03
N ASP A 558 16.10 -11.69 -6.05
CA ASP A 558 15.91 -12.62 -7.17
C ASP A 558 15.35 -11.97 -8.47
N ARG A 559 14.94 -10.70 -8.41
CA ARG A 559 14.45 -9.89 -9.55
C ARG A 559 15.03 -8.48 -9.55
N ALA A 560 14.82 -7.77 -10.66
CA ALA A 560 15.26 -6.39 -10.87
C ALA A 560 14.75 -5.45 -9.76
N CYS A 561 15.71 -4.82 -9.06
CA CYS A 561 15.51 -3.73 -8.12
C CYS A 561 14.92 -2.51 -8.85
N ALA A 562 13.60 -2.37 -8.87
CA ALA A 562 12.95 -1.32 -9.65
C ALA A 562 11.60 -0.88 -9.07
N GLY A 563 11.28 0.40 -9.27
CA GLY A 563 9.98 0.97 -8.88
C GLY A 563 9.78 1.06 -7.36
N HIS A 564 10.87 1.23 -6.60
CA HIS A 564 10.79 1.46 -5.16
C HIS A 564 10.72 2.95 -4.87
N VAL A 565 9.89 3.34 -3.90
CA VAL A 565 9.78 4.72 -3.43
C VAL A 565 10.03 4.77 -1.93
N VAL A 566 10.94 5.62 -1.50
CA VAL A 566 11.20 5.95 -0.10
C VAL A 566 10.87 7.43 0.07
N ALA A 567 9.68 7.76 0.56
CA ALA A 567 9.23 9.16 0.58
C ALA A 567 8.50 9.64 1.84
N GLY A 568 8.62 10.93 2.17
CA GLY A 568 7.88 11.53 3.29
C GLY A 568 8.26 10.99 4.68
N ASN A 569 9.33 10.20 4.80
CA ASN A 569 9.70 9.58 6.07
C ASN A 569 10.47 10.55 6.96
N ARG A 570 10.33 10.39 8.27
CA ARG A 570 11.17 11.04 9.28
C ARG A 570 12.11 10.02 9.90
N ILE A 571 13.41 10.12 9.61
CA ILE A 571 14.45 9.17 10.04
C ILE A 571 15.48 9.87 10.93
N GLU A 572 15.63 9.41 12.17
CA GLU A 572 16.50 10.03 13.17
C GLU A 572 17.27 8.98 13.99
N GLY A 573 18.52 9.28 14.34
CA GLY A 573 19.32 8.41 15.21
C GLY A 573 20.17 7.37 14.47
N TYR A 574 20.21 7.40 13.13
CA TYR A 574 20.98 6.47 12.29
C TYR A 574 22.24 7.13 11.73
N PRO A 575 23.38 6.42 11.65
CA PRO A 575 24.57 6.92 10.94
C PRO A 575 24.39 6.84 9.42
N ASP A 576 23.83 5.75 8.88
CA ASP A 576 23.59 5.52 7.44
C ASP A 576 22.09 5.28 7.12
N PRO A 577 21.21 6.28 7.31
CA PRO A 577 19.75 6.19 7.18
C PRO A 577 19.22 5.44 5.94
N ILE A 578 19.53 5.91 4.73
CA ILE A 578 18.96 5.36 3.48
C ILE A 578 20.08 4.81 2.61
N TYR A 579 19.92 3.55 2.22
CA TYR A 579 20.91 2.82 1.43
C TYR A 579 20.24 2.16 0.23
N VAL A 580 20.59 2.60 -0.98
CA VAL A 580 20.18 1.99 -2.25
C VAL A 580 21.42 1.35 -2.86
N TYR A 581 21.37 0.05 -3.08
CA TYR A 581 22.55 -0.73 -3.40
C TYR A 581 22.31 -1.62 -4.62
N ALA A 582 23.32 -1.76 -5.48
CA ALA A 582 23.33 -2.72 -6.57
C ALA A 582 24.62 -3.56 -6.50
N GLU A 583 24.49 -4.88 -6.48
CA GLU A 583 25.62 -5.80 -6.44
C GLU A 583 26.39 -5.85 -7.76
N VAL A 584 27.60 -6.41 -7.72
CA VAL A 584 28.40 -6.71 -8.92
C VAL A 584 27.59 -7.58 -9.88
N GLY A 585 27.47 -7.16 -11.12
CA GLY A 585 26.68 -7.81 -12.17
C GLY A 585 25.20 -7.39 -12.21
N GLU A 586 24.71 -6.62 -11.23
CA GLU A 586 23.29 -6.29 -11.09
C GLU A 586 22.98 -4.83 -11.42
N THR A 587 21.69 -4.53 -11.62
CA THR A 587 21.25 -3.17 -11.94
C THR A 587 19.95 -2.83 -11.23
N CYS A 588 19.95 -1.72 -10.48
CA CYS A 588 18.77 -1.08 -9.93
C CYS A 588 18.28 0.04 -10.87
N ARG A 589 16.97 0.18 -11.06
CA ARG A 589 16.39 1.21 -11.95
C ARG A 589 15.21 1.93 -11.32
N GLY A 590 15.14 3.25 -11.48
CA GLY A 590 13.92 3.99 -11.12
C GLY A 590 13.56 3.88 -9.64
N VAL A 591 14.56 3.86 -8.77
CA VAL A 591 14.35 4.01 -7.32
C VAL A 591 14.27 5.49 -7.00
N GLU A 592 13.27 5.86 -6.20
CA GLU A 592 13.03 7.25 -5.81
C GLU A 592 13.20 7.41 -4.30
N VAL A 593 14.00 8.40 -3.89
CA VAL A 593 14.18 8.83 -2.50
C VAL A 593 13.74 10.28 -2.42
N ARG A 594 12.53 10.54 -1.92
CA ARG A 594 11.91 11.87 -1.99
C ARG A 594 11.43 12.43 -0.66
N ASP A 595 11.59 13.73 -0.45
CA ASP A 595 10.88 14.46 0.63
C ASP A 595 11.08 13.88 2.05
N ASN A 596 12.20 13.19 2.30
CA ASN A 596 12.49 12.62 3.61
C ASN A 596 13.17 13.66 4.51
N LEU A 597 12.81 13.68 5.80
CA LEU A 597 13.57 14.39 6.83
C LEU A 597 14.53 13.40 7.50
N ILE A 598 15.84 13.66 7.36
CA ILE A 598 16.90 12.79 7.85
C ILE A 598 17.77 13.56 8.84
N ARG A 599 17.85 13.08 10.08
CA ARG A 599 18.79 13.58 11.09
C ARG A 599 19.81 12.52 11.41
N ALA A 600 20.96 12.60 10.78
CA ALA A 600 21.99 11.60 10.98
C ALA A 600 22.62 11.74 12.37
N ALA A 601 22.96 10.62 12.97
CA ALA A 601 23.52 10.57 14.30
C ALA A 601 24.94 9.99 14.29
N ARG A 602 25.74 10.51 15.22
CA ARG A 602 27.00 9.89 15.63
C ARG A 602 26.67 8.88 16.72
N VAL A 603 26.91 7.59 16.47
CA VAL A 603 26.49 6.52 17.40
C VAL A 603 27.70 5.84 18.01
N ARG A 604 27.81 5.88 19.34
CA ARG A 604 28.84 5.14 20.06
C ARG A 604 28.48 3.66 20.13
N ILE A 605 29.45 2.80 19.83
CA ILE A 605 29.35 1.35 19.96
C ILE A 605 30.00 0.93 21.29
N PRO A 606 29.36 0.07 22.10
CA PRO A 606 29.90 -0.34 23.40
C PRO A 606 31.13 -1.28 23.37
N GLY A 607 31.72 -1.57 22.21
CA GLY A 607 32.94 -2.40 22.06
C GLY A 607 32.97 -3.16 20.73
N PRO A 608 33.94 -4.07 20.50
CA PRO A 608 33.86 -5.02 19.38
C PRO A 608 32.61 -5.87 19.57
N GLY A 609 31.54 -5.49 18.86
CA GLY A 609 30.22 -6.09 18.94
C GLY A 609 29.99 -7.15 17.87
N ALA A 610 28.72 -7.51 17.72
CA ALA A 610 28.25 -8.64 16.94
C ALA A 610 28.66 -8.71 15.46
N PHE A 611 29.05 -7.61 14.83
CA PHE A 611 29.24 -7.55 13.37
C PHE A 611 30.70 -7.29 12.93
N GLY A 612 31.68 -7.52 13.82
CA GLY A 612 33.10 -7.58 13.46
C GLY A 612 34.01 -6.63 14.22
N GLU A 613 35.32 -6.78 13.99
CA GLU A 613 36.37 -5.92 14.55
C GLU A 613 36.32 -4.54 13.88
N PHE A 614 35.71 -3.56 14.55
CA PHE A 614 35.79 -2.15 14.15
C PHE A 614 37.25 -1.66 14.24
N SER A 615 37.72 -1.01 13.19
CA SER A 615 39.15 -0.91 12.83
C SER A 615 39.99 0.09 13.61
N SER A 616 39.51 0.63 14.74
CA SER A 616 40.35 1.49 15.56
C SER A 616 40.22 1.20 17.04
N GLU A 617 41.35 0.88 17.67
CA GLU A 617 41.49 0.72 19.13
C GLU A 617 41.14 2.01 19.91
N HIS A 618 40.79 3.13 19.25
CA HIS A 618 40.80 4.47 19.85
C HIS A 618 39.50 5.31 19.64
N ASP A 619 38.63 5.00 18.67
CA ASP A 619 37.29 5.64 18.54
C ASP A 619 36.22 4.60 18.16
N ALA A 620 35.42 4.17 19.14
CA ALA A 620 34.32 3.21 18.96
C ALA A 620 33.02 3.92 18.55
N THR A 621 33.08 4.77 17.52
CA THR A 621 31.93 5.56 17.09
C THR A 621 31.62 5.34 15.61
N LEU A 622 30.38 4.98 15.30
CA LEU A 622 29.82 4.91 13.96
C LEU A 622 29.41 6.30 13.49
N VAL A 623 29.81 6.58 12.26
CA VAL A 623 29.51 7.80 11.52
C VAL A 623 29.24 7.38 10.08
N GLY A 624 28.30 8.04 9.43
CA GLY A 624 27.79 7.57 8.15
C GLY A 624 27.37 8.68 7.21
N THR A 625 26.85 8.23 6.07
CA THR A 625 26.34 9.06 4.98
C THR A 625 24.82 8.94 4.95
N PRO A 626 24.08 10.04 5.18
CA PRO A 626 22.62 10.08 5.24
C PRO A 626 21.90 9.33 4.11
N ILE A 627 22.34 9.57 2.87
CA ILE A 627 21.83 8.88 1.68
C ILE A 627 23.00 8.30 0.90
N THR A 628 23.01 6.98 0.76
CA THR A 628 24.00 6.26 -0.05
C THR A 628 23.31 5.56 -1.20
N VAL A 629 23.76 5.84 -2.42
CA VAL A 629 23.37 5.18 -3.66
C VAL A 629 24.63 4.54 -4.24
N LEU A 630 24.76 3.23 -4.08
CA LEU A 630 26.02 2.50 -4.27
C LEU A 630 25.90 1.33 -5.24
N GLY A 631 26.59 1.44 -6.36
CA GLY A 631 26.95 0.32 -7.23
C GLY A 631 28.25 -0.31 -6.77
N ALA A 632 28.19 -1.61 -6.44
CA ALA A 632 29.33 -2.36 -5.95
C ALA A 632 30.47 -2.42 -6.98
N THR A 633 31.70 -2.23 -6.51
CA THR A 633 32.90 -2.32 -7.36
C THR A 633 33.39 -3.78 -7.38
N PRO A 634 33.68 -4.34 -8.57
CA PRO A 634 34.26 -5.67 -8.67
C PRO A 634 35.63 -5.72 -8.00
N ARG A 635 35.98 -6.86 -7.39
CA ARG A 635 37.33 -7.10 -6.86
C ARG A 635 38.30 -7.37 -8.00
N GLU A 636 39.60 -7.22 -7.72
CA GLU A 636 40.64 -7.55 -8.69
C GLU A 636 40.54 -9.03 -9.11
N GLY A 637 40.27 -9.25 -10.40
CA GLY A 637 40.09 -10.58 -10.99
C GLY A 637 38.63 -11.04 -11.17
N ASP A 638 37.64 -10.26 -10.73
CA ASP A 638 36.23 -10.52 -11.03
C ASP A 638 35.94 -10.27 -12.53
N GLU A 639 35.24 -11.21 -13.19
CA GLU A 639 34.86 -11.10 -14.61
C GLU A 639 33.55 -10.33 -14.83
N GLU A 640 32.74 -10.17 -13.78
CA GLU A 640 31.42 -9.52 -13.83
C GLU A 640 31.55 -7.99 -13.77
N PRO A 641 30.66 -7.23 -14.44
CA PRO A 641 30.70 -5.77 -14.42
C PRO A 641 30.32 -5.21 -13.05
N ALA A 642 30.70 -3.97 -12.77
CA ALA A 642 30.27 -3.25 -11.57
C ALA A 642 28.73 -3.19 -11.46
N GLY A 643 28.22 -3.13 -10.23
CA GLY A 643 26.81 -2.86 -9.99
C GLY A 643 26.43 -1.48 -10.51
N ARG A 644 25.24 -1.36 -11.10
CA ARG A 644 24.77 -0.12 -11.72
C ARG A 644 23.45 0.37 -11.14
N LEU A 645 23.31 1.68 -11.03
CA LEU A 645 22.04 2.32 -10.69
C LEU A 645 21.68 3.33 -11.78
N GLU A 646 20.49 3.19 -12.34
CA GLU A 646 20.04 3.99 -13.49
C GLU A 646 18.72 4.68 -13.17
N ALA A 647 18.55 5.92 -13.65
CA ALA A 647 17.30 6.68 -13.48
C ALA A 647 16.86 6.81 -12.01
N ILE A 648 17.82 6.94 -11.09
CA ILE A 648 17.56 7.18 -9.68
C ILE A 648 17.12 8.63 -9.49
N VAL A 649 16.13 8.85 -8.63
CA VAL A 649 15.71 10.20 -8.24
C VAL A 649 15.95 10.39 -6.75
N VAL A 650 16.76 11.38 -6.39
CA VAL A 650 16.96 11.84 -5.01
C VAL A 650 16.50 13.29 -4.94
N GLU A 651 15.28 13.52 -4.45
CA GLU A 651 14.61 14.82 -4.60
C GLU A 651 14.00 15.35 -3.31
N GLY A 652 14.12 16.65 -3.03
CA GLY A 652 13.37 17.29 -1.93
C GLY A 652 13.73 16.83 -0.51
N ASN A 653 14.78 16.03 -0.33
CA ASN A 653 15.16 15.51 0.99
C ASN A 653 15.82 16.61 1.82
N ARG A 654 15.58 16.58 3.14
CA ARG A 654 16.24 17.45 4.12
C ARG A 654 17.16 16.64 5.01
N ILE A 655 18.46 16.83 4.83
CA ILE A 655 19.54 16.18 5.58
C ILE A 655 20.08 17.15 6.63
N GLU A 656 20.02 16.76 7.90
CA GLU A 656 20.56 17.52 9.02
C GLU A 656 21.68 16.72 9.71
N GLY A 657 22.92 17.19 9.53
CA GLY A 657 24.12 16.55 10.06
C GLY A 657 24.61 15.37 9.23
N ALA A 658 25.93 15.28 9.09
CA ALA A 658 26.64 14.10 8.58
C ALA A 658 28.13 14.16 8.92
N GLU A 659 28.82 13.02 8.89
CA GLU A 659 30.27 12.94 9.07
C GLU A 659 30.93 12.11 7.95
N GLY A 660 31.61 12.81 7.05
CA GLY A 660 32.05 12.27 5.77
C GLY A 660 31.32 12.97 4.64
N LEU A 661 30.21 12.40 4.19
CA LEU A 661 29.44 12.92 3.06
C LEU A 661 27.99 13.18 3.49
N GLY A 662 27.33 14.17 2.89
CA GLY A 662 25.86 14.27 2.96
C GLY A 662 25.18 13.21 2.08
N MET A 663 25.71 13.01 0.87
CA MET A 663 25.27 11.98 -0.07
C MET A 663 26.45 11.30 -0.76
N ARG A 664 26.39 9.98 -0.89
CA ARG A 664 27.34 9.16 -1.66
C ARG A 664 26.66 8.63 -2.91
N ILE A 665 27.12 9.05 -4.07
CA ILE A 665 26.61 8.64 -5.38
C ILE A 665 27.73 7.88 -6.11
N GLN A 666 27.60 6.56 -6.21
CA GLN A 666 28.62 5.71 -6.81
C GLN A 666 28.00 4.67 -7.77
N GLY A 667 28.53 4.57 -8.98
CA GLY A 667 28.00 3.65 -10.01
C GLY A 667 26.63 4.07 -10.53
N VAL A 668 26.32 5.38 -10.52
CA VAL A 668 25.01 5.93 -10.83
C VAL A 668 25.03 6.68 -12.16
N THR A 669 24.06 6.43 -13.02
CA THR A 669 23.95 7.13 -14.31
C THR A 669 22.53 7.55 -14.64
N ASN A 670 22.38 8.57 -15.51
CA ASN A 670 21.10 9.09 -15.98
C ASN A 670 20.13 9.43 -14.83
N SER A 671 20.68 9.87 -13.71
CA SER A 671 19.94 10.08 -12.46
C SER A 671 19.86 11.56 -12.10
N ARG A 672 18.92 11.88 -11.21
CA ARG A 672 18.60 13.27 -10.81
C ARG A 672 18.71 13.42 -9.31
N ILE A 673 19.53 14.36 -8.86
CA ILE A 673 19.71 14.75 -7.47
C ILE A 673 19.30 16.22 -7.35
N GLU A 674 18.04 16.48 -6.99
CA GLU A 674 17.43 17.79 -7.20
C GLU A 674 16.70 18.33 -5.97
N GLY A 675 16.77 19.63 -5.70
CA GLY A 675 15.89 20.24 -4.69
C GLY A 675 16.17 19.85 -3.23
N ASN A 676 17.30 19.20 -2.91
CA ASN A 676 17.58 18.73 -1.55
C ASN A 676 18.17 19.86 -0.69
N ILE A 677 17.92 19.81 0.62
CA ILE A 677 18.53 20.69 1.62
C ILE A 677 19.55 19.86 2.41
N ILE A 678 20.82 20.20 2.33
CA ILE A 678 21.92 19.48 2.97
C ILE A 678 22.64 20.43 3.91
N GLN A 679 22.62 20.14 5.21
CA GLN A 679 23.22 21.03 6.20
C GLN A 679 24.07 20.30 7.25
N GLY A 680 25.13 20.98 7.71
CA GLY A 680 25.94 20.54 8.85
C GLY A 680 26.82 19.32 8.57
N VAL A 681 27.35 19.19 7.35
CA VAL A 681 28.26 18.09 6.98
C VAL A 681 29.67 18.39 7.47
N ARG A 682 30.23 17.51 8.29
CA ARG A 682 31.59 17.63 8.84
C ARG A 682 32.53 16.62 8.20
N ALA A 683 33.82 16.98 8.15
CA ALA A 683 34.86 16.03 7.79
C ALA A 683 34.98 14.94 8.86
N ARG A 684 35.03 13.69 8.42
CA ARG A 684 35.24 12.53 9.27
C ARG A 684 36.67 12.48 9.79
N GLN A 685 36.84 12.22 11.08
CA GLN A 685 38.14 12.11 11.75
C GLN A 685 38.09 11.02 12.85
N PRO A 686 38.95 9.97 12.81
CA PRO A 686 39.88 9.65 11.71
C PRO A 686 39.13 9.18 10.45
N PHE A 687 39.78 9.28 9.29
CA PHE A 687 39.30 8.68 8.03
C PHE A 687 39.99 7.31 7.82
N PRO A 688 39.29 6.27 7.32
CA PRO A 688 37.88 6.24 6.92
C PRO A 688 36.89 6.14 8.09
N GLY A 689 37.39 5.99 9.33
CA GLY A 689 36.57 5.78 10.53
C GLY A 689 35.85 4.42 10.52
N ASN A 690 34.95 4.20 11.48
CA ASN A 690 34.09 3.02 11.48
C ASN A 690 32.84 3.31 10.65
N THR A 691 32.63 2.51 9.60
CA THR A 691 31.46 2.55 8.73
C THR A 691 30.77 1.20 8.75
N TRP A 692 29.48 1.19 8.42
CA TRP A 692 28.71 -0.04 8.39
C TRP A 692 29.06 -0.96 7.20
N ASP A 693 29.27 -0.40 6.02
CA ASP A 693 29.43 -1.18 4.78
C ASP A 693 30.81 -1.85 4.63
N GLY A 694 31.81 -1.40 5.41
CA GLY A 694 33.20 -1.84 5.28
C GLY A 694 33.78 -1.61 3.88
N ALA A 695 33.08 -0.84 3.03
CA ALA A 695 33.46 -0.62 1.66
C ALA A 695 34.73 0.24 1.63
N GLU A 696 35.57 0.02 0.61
CA GLU A 696 36.73 0.87 0.40
C GLU A 696 36.25 2.31 0.17
N GLN A 697 36.66 3.21 1.07
CA GLN A 697 36.27 4.61 1.02
C GLN A 697 37.27 5.35 0.13
N THR A 698 37.00 5.38 -1.17
CA THR A 698 37.88 5.98 -2.19
C THR A 698 37.79 7.52 -2.25
N TRP A 699 36.90 8.11 -1.46
CA TRP A 699 36.55 9.54 -1.50
C TRP A 699 37.25 10.39 -0.43
N GLU A 700 38.45 9.99 0.02
CA GLU A 700 39.20 10.75 1.04
C GLU A 700 39.32 12.25 0.70
N ALA A 701 39.54 12.57 -0.58
CA ALA A 701 39.62 13.94 -1.08
C ALA A 701 38.30 14.73 -1.00
N ALA A 702 37.16 14.04 -0.93
CA ALA A 702 35.82 14.63 -0.80
C ALA A 702 35.30 14.62 0.65
N ASN A 703 36.09 14.14 1.62
CA ASN A 703 35.69 14.06 3.01
C ASN A 703 35.25 15.44 3.57
N GLY A 704 34.00 15.54 4.01
CA GLY A 704 33.32 16.76 4.46
C GLY A 704 32.41 17.41 3.41
N SER A 705 32.18 16.77 2.25
CA SER A 705 31.38 17.36 1.15
C SER A 705 29.90 17.05 1.25
N GLY A 706 29.06 17.94 0.72
CA GLY A 706 27.61 17.77 0.67
C GLY A 706 27.23 16.57 -0.20
N ILE A 707 27.61 16.57 -1.47
CA ILE A 707 27.37 15.47 -2.42
C ILE A 707 28.71 15.05 -3.04
N TRP A 708 28.99 13.75 -3.05
CA TRP A 708 30.11 13.19 -3.82
C TRP A 708 29.59 12.25 -4.90
N LEU A 709 30.10 12.44 -6.13
CA LEU A 709 29.91 11.57 -7.27
C LEU A 709 31.23 10.88 -7.59
N SER A 710 31.23 9.54 -7.56
CA SER A 710 32.39 8.72 -7.91
C SER A 710 32.79 8.86 -9.37
N SER A 711 34.01 8.42 -9.70
CA SER A 711 34.51 8.27 -11.07
C SER A 711 33.72 7.28 -11.95
N SER A 712 32.78 6.55 -11.37
CA SER A 712 31.88 5.62 -12.07
C SER A 712 30.45 6.17 -12.18
N SER A 713 30.25 7.45 -11.91
CA SER A 713 28.93 8.09 -11.89
C SER A 713 28.83 9.19 -12.95
N ASP A 714 28.28 8.84 -14.10
CA ASP A 714 28.28 9.66 -15.31
C ASP A 714 26.87 10.06 -15.75
N ASP A 715 26.76 11.16 -16.50
CA ASP A 715 25.51 11.62 -17.11
C ASP A 715 24.38 11.92 -16.10
N ASN A 716 24.74 12.39 -14.89
CA ASN A 716 23.76 12.76 -13.86
C ASN A 716 23.47 14.26 -13.84
N VAL A 717 22.30 14.61 -13.31
CA VAL A 717 21.88 15.99 -13.08
C VAL A 717 21.83 16.28 -11.58
N ILE A 718 22.54 17.32 -11.17
CA ILE A 718 22.59 17.82 -9.79
C ILE A 718 22.17 19.27 -9.84
N SER A 719 20.93 19.56 -9.45
CA SER A 719 20.35 20.90 -9.64
C SER A 719 19.55 21.33 -8.42
N ASP A 720 19.44 22.64 -8.20
CA ASP A 720 18.53 23.21 -7.20
C ASP A 720 18.71 22.66 -5.75
N ASN A 721 19.90 22.18 -5.40
CA ASN A 721 20.21 21.76 -4.03
C ASN A 721 20.70 22.97 -3.21
N ALA A 722 20.28 23.04 -1.95
CA ALA A 722 20.69 24.06 -0.99
C ALA A 722 21.67 23.47 0.02
N PHE A 723 22.76 24.20 0.29
CA PHE A 723 23.82 23.75 1.18
C PHE A 723 24.05 24.77 2.31
N GLU A 724 24.23 24.27 3.52
CA GLU A 724 24.56 25.10 4.69
C GLU A 724 25.58 24.39 5.57
N ASP A 725 26.58 25.11 6.10
CA ASP A 725 27.59 24.56 7.02
C ASP A 725 28.27 23.27 6.51
N ILE A 726 28.77 23.29 5.26
CA ILE A 726 29.49 22.17 4.63
C ILE A 726 31.01 22.35 4.85
N ALA A 727 31.68 21.32 5.37
CA ALA A 727 33.09 21.40 5.77
C ALA A 727 34.09 21.43 4.60
N ALA A 728 33.76 20.82 3.46
CA ALA A 728 34.62 20.79 2.28
C ALA A 728 33.96 21.45 1.06
N PHE A 729 33.32 20.68 0.19
CA PHE A 729 32.68 21.18 -1.03
C PHE A 729 31.17 20.94 -1.01
N SER A 730 30.38 21.84 -1.59
CA SER A 730 28.94 21.60 -1.77
C SER A 730 28.74 20.35 -2.65
N VAL A 731 29.47 20.29 -3.78
CA VAL A 731 29.49 19.13 -4.68
C VAL A 731 30.93 18.77 -5.07
N PHE A 732 31.29 17.49 -4.97
CA PHE A 732 32.53 16.92 -5.49
C PHE A 732 32.23 15.92 -6.61
N VAL A 733 32.75 16.15 -7.80
CA VAL A 733 32.45 15.35 -9.00
C VAL A 733 33.74 14.73 -9.55
N GLU A 734 33.80 13.40 -9.55
CA GLU A 734 34.87 12.64 -10.20
C GLU A 734 34.45 12.03 -11.54
N GLY A 735 33.16 11.70 -11.70
CA GLY A 735 32.62 11.14 -12.94
C GLY A 735 32.46 12.18 -14.06
N ASP A 736 32.11 11.70 -15.23
CA ASP A 736 32.11 12.43 -16.49
C ASP A 736 30.71 12.86 -16.94
N ASN A 737 30.65 13.90 -17.78
CA ASN A 737 29.43 14.39 -18.44
C ASN A 737 28.25 14.76 -17.51
N ASN A 738 28.51 14.96 -16.23
CA ASN A 738 27.53 15.40 -15.24
C ASN A 738 27.17 16.88 -15.43
N HIS A 739 25.93 17.22 -15.10
CA HIS A 739 25.44 18.59 -15.09
C HIS A 739 25.19 19.04 -13.65
N VAL A 740 25.96 20.02 -13.18
CA VAL A 740 25.81 20.61 -11.85
C VAL A 740 25.34 22.07 -11.97
N ALA A 741 24.19 22.38 -11.39
CA ALA A 741 23.65 23.73 -11.30
C ALA A 741 23.45 24.12 -9.82
N LEU A 742 24.24 25.08 -9.35
CA LEU A 742 24.18 25.57 -7.97
C LEU A 742 23.20 26.73 -7.82
N ILE A 743 22.47 26.76 -6.69
CA ILE A 743 21.55 27.88 -6.37
C ILE A 743 22.34 29.11 -5.94
N GLU A 744 23.20 28.95 -4.93
CA GLU A 744 23.86 30.07 -4.28
C GLU A 744 25.26 30.30 -4.87
N ALA A 745 25.64 31.57 -5.03
CA ALA A 745 26.96 31.91 -5.55
C ALA A 745 28.11 31.51 -4.59
N ALA A 746 27.79 31.24 -3.32
CA ALA A 746 28.75 30.81 -2.31
C ALA A 746 28.99 29.29 -2.33
N ASP A 747 28.13 28.51 -2.99
CA ASP A 747 28.30 27.07 -3.11
C ASP A 747 29.55 26.72 -3.92
N THR A 748 30.24 25.65 -3.52
CA THR A 748 31.52 25.26 -4.12
C THR A 748 31.42 23.93 -4.83
N VAL A 749 32.00 23.85 -6.04
CA VAL A 749 32.14 22.60 -6.79
C VAL A 749 33.62 22.27 -6.96
N ARG A 750 33.98 21.03 -6.63
CA ARG A 750 35.26 20.44 -7.03
C ARG A 750 35.00 19.45 -8.15
N ASP A 751 35.38 19.83 -9.37
CA ASP A 751 35.27 19.01 -10.56
C ASP A 751 36.65 18.47 -10.96
N VAL A 752 36.79 17.13 -11.00
CA VAL A 752 37.98 16.45 -11.50
C VAL A 752 37.67 15.49 -12.66
N GLY A 753 36.41 15.43 -13.10
CA GLY A 753 35.98 14.64 -14.25
C GLY A 753 36.12 15.39 -15.58
N HIS A 754 35.63 14.78 -16.64
CA HIS A 754 35.69 15.27 -18.00
C HIS A 754 34.28 15.52 -18.57
N GLY A 755 34.14 16.59 -19.36
CA GLY A 755 32.86 16.92 -20.03
C GLY A 755 31.75 17.43 -19.11
N ASN A 756 32.04 17.61 -17.82
CA ASN A 756 31.10 18.14 -16.85
C ASN A 756 30.70 19.59 -17.17
N ARG A 757 29.43 19.92 -16.94
CA ARG A 757 28.87 21.28 -17.10
C ARG A 757 28.52 21.85 -15.74
N ILE A 758 29.25 22.89 -15.32
CA ILE A 758 29.04 23.55 -14.03
C ILE A 758 28.46 24.93 -14.24
N HIS A 759 27.27 25.18 -13.69
CA HIS A 759 26.56 26.45 -13.75
C HIS A 759 26.36 27.03 -12.34
N THR A 760 26.55 28.34 -12.20
CA THR A 760 26.25 29.08 -10.98
C THR A 760 25.04 29.98 -11.25
N GLY A 761 24.02 29.88 -10.39
CA GLY A 761 22.73 30.55 -10.54
C GLY A 761 21.60 29.57 -10.87
N ARG A 762 20.39 29.90 -10.38
CA ARG A 762 19.17 29.08 -10.53
C ARG A 762 18.95 28.62 -11.97
N SER A 763 18.56 27.35 -12.15
CA SER A 763 18.24 26.81 -13.47
C SER A 763 17.17 27.68 -14.16
N PRO A 764 17.30 28.01 -15.46
CA PRO A 764 16.35 28.87 -16.17
C PRO A 764 14.91 28.30 -16.28
N GLU A 765 14.65 27.06 -15.86
CA GLU A 765 13.40 26.34 -16.18
C GLU A 765 12.34 26.25 -15.08
N LYS A 766 12.57 26.77 -13.87
CA LYS A 766 11.52 26.87 -12.83
C LYS A 766 11.38 28.30 -12.33
N GLN A 767 10.62 29.13 -13.06
CA GLN A 767 9.94 30.25 -12.42
C GLN A 767 8.88 29.69 -11.47
N PRO A 768 8.92 29.98 -10.16
CA PRO A 768 7.81 29.62 -9.29
C PRO A 768 6.61 30.48 -9.68
N GLU A 769 5.46 29.85 -9.89
CA GLU A 769 4.19 30.56 -9.81
C GLU A 769 4.13 31.26 -8.45
N LYS A 770 3.87 32.56 -8.49
CA LYS A 770 3.69 33.39 -7.31
C LYS A 770 2.47 32.89 -6.51
N ASN A 771 2.70 32.03 -5.52
CA ASN A 771 1.77 31.91 -4.41
C ASN A 771 2.07 33.06 -3.43
N GLN A 772 1.35 34.16 -3.61
CA GLN A 772 1.19 35.18 -2.57
C GLN A 772 0.04 34.76 -1.65
N ASP A 773 0.37 34.74 -0.35
CA ASP A 773 -0.50 34.92 0.81
C ASP A 773 -1.63 33.90 1.06
N ALA A 774 -1.39 32.99 2.01
CA ALA A 774 -2.38 32.58 3.01
C ALA A 774 -1.73 31.82 4.19
N HIS A 775 -0.88 32.49 4.96
CA HIS A 775 -0.59 32.10 6.35
C HIS A 775 -1.08 33.22 7.27
N GLU A 776 -2.38 33.27 7.51
CA GLU A 776 -2.95 33.88 8.71
C GLU A 776 -4.37 33.34 8.92
N THR A 777 -4.50 32.41 9.87
CA THR A 777 -5.60 32.24 10.84
C THR A 777 -5.82 30.73 11.11
N LEU A 778 -4.96 30.16 11.97
CA LEU A 778 -5.31 28.97 12.75
C LEU A 778 -5.81 29.44 14.12
N ARG A 779 -7.14 29.47 14.27
CA ARG A 779 -7.89 29.38 15.53
C ARG A 779 -9.18 28.63 15.29
#